data_AF-A0A960KQ72-F1
#
_entry.id   AF-A0A960KQ72-F1
#
_cell.length_a   1.000
_cell.length_b   1.000
_cell.length_c   1.000
_cell.angle_alpha   90.00
_cell.angle_beta   90.00
_cell.angle_gamma   90.00
#
_symmetry.space_group_name_H-M   'P 1'
#
loop_
_entity.id
_entity.type
_entity.pdbx_description
1 polymer ?
#
loop_
_entity_poly.entity_id
_entity_poly.type
_entity_poly.pdbx_seq_one_letter_code
_entity_poly.pdbx_strand_id
1 'polypeptide(L)'
;MRGIQLLSFCLVAAAVLNTDAFGQVNRVEFNGHEYAFVDQEMTWTEARDFAEGMGGYLVCIGSSQENTFVAGLAGSVSSWIGLREVGGVNNNWQWVNDEPVVFTNWASGEPNNGGGTEWVCQINYQYQQTGLQYGKWDDGQNDNSPYGNGTHGIIIEWDFIEHIEDEYFNNSGTLPSGWTIQSQSATLTTPWAPVQEAGDDWVIQTSQTAFSVPQVEWLISPVYSLAGYQDIELGYSHSYTHASSSAIVKYSVNGGVAWQNLTSYSSTSSGDIVTDIASWADGATNVRFAFVFTGQFVVGGASWRIDDFYLDGVPTPPVASAPIPAQPPTNWNGLAGTIGCSWTHPLTVSGTDLEVRIDSNGDGDYSDGGSEDWTALPDTIDAGTQAVTAQVAYAVEGLHQAFEFRARSGNGLWGYSGTSGTEGIADDWYVSIVEPDSIPPTSSTLLTGGSSANSVTLLFSPTVEDHFARYEFRCSTDSLVDESDLLWTDTDDPSLAQLGTYATTVTGLASGTAWYFRMWAVDQAGNRSSASNRVRKVTEGSQVSPVTDLHAAVQGNGIQLTWTAPTADIYGQTPVAIEHFEVHSSVDPFFVPSAGTLIGTTTGTSYFVNNPGGDVRSCFKMVAVGAGPGQPFPIPLILVPAGTFMMGPSGGYPEYEVSLTHQFQLGQTEVTNSQYLAALQWAYENSLVTVANNHVYAHGQIIVDLSVNGEITFSNGTFELCRASNAGAWGYQEAETYDPTNHPVKEVTWYGAACYCDWISEQHGLEPYYQGRWNQIPAGLNPYLANGYRLPTEAEWEYAAQFGDDRIYPWGNNEPSCELATFGDNVTGDCVDWTYPVGSLPLGASSLGLQDMAGNVWEWCNDWYSEYDGTPQTDPIGPYSGINWRIRRGGCWVNSPNQLACAYRNTSFGNPGDALWALGFRVCRTVQ
;
A
#
# COMPACT_ATOMS: atom_id res chain seq x y z
N MET A 1 29.88 13.56 -28.65
CA MET A 1 28.79 14.40 -28.11
C MET A 1 27.99 13.52 -27.16
N ARG A 2 27.93 13.95 -25.88
CA ARG A 2 27.10 13.53 -24.72
C ARG A 2 26.26 12.25 -24.89
N GLY A 3 26.27 11.25 -24.01
CA GLY A 3 26.91 11.04 -22.72
C GLY A 3 26.35 9.72 -22.17
N ILE A 4 27.24 8.75 -21.93
CA ILE A 4 27.00 7.51 -21.18
C ILE A 4 28.18 7.42 -20.23
N GLN A 5 27.95 7.42 -18.92
CA GLN A 5 28.83 6.72 -17.98
C GLN A 5 28.13 6.42 -16.64
N LEU A 6 28.47 5.21 -16.16
CA LEU A 6 27.95 4.45 -15.04
C LEU A 6 28.18 5.05 -13.65
N LEU A 7 27.24 4.72 -12.75
CA LEU A 7 27.37 4.22 -11.36
C LEU A 7 28.71 4.36 -10.60
N SER A 8 28.53 4.71 -9.32
CA SER A 8 29.45 4.70 -8.16
C SER A 8 30.30 5.96 -7.96
N PHE A 9 29.98 6.74 -6.92
CA PHE A 9 30.88 7.26 -5.86
C PHE A 9 30.15 8.35 -5.05
N CYS A 10 29.86 8.09 -3.78
CA CYS A 10 30.07 9.03 -2.66
C CYS A 10 29.90 8.26 -1.34
N LEU A 11 30.96 7.52 -1.00
CA LEU A 11 31.32 7.27 0.38
C LEU A 11 32.66 7.99 0.59
N VAL A 12 32.80 8.58 1.78
CA VAL A 12 33.99 9.24 2.36
C VAL A 12 34.09 10.75 2.13
N ALA A 13 33.65 11.51 3.15
CA ALA A 13 34.58 12.24 4.00
C ALA A 13 34.01 12.36 5.42
N ALA A 14 34.15 11.30 6.22
CA ALA A 14 34.29 11.47 7.66
C ALA A 14 35.64 12.18 7.88
N ALA A 15 35.58 13.51 8.00
CA ALA A 15 36.68 14.31 8.50
C ALA A 15 36.35 14.64 9.97
N VAL A 16 37.09 13.97 10.85
CA VAL A 16 37.23 14.18 12.30
C VAL A 16 36.41 15.36 12.85
N LEU A 17 35.15 15.11 13.19
CA LEU A 17 34.53 15.89 14.25
C LEU A 17 35.30 15.55 15.53
N ASN A 18 35.75 16.57 16.24
CA ASN A 18 36.20 16.43 17.62
C ASN A 18 34.98 16.44 18.56
N THR A 19 33.91 15.75 18.15
CA THR A 19 32.69 15.49 18.94
C THR A 19 32.77 14.04 19.38
N ASP A 20 32.66 13.78 20.68
CA ASP A 20 32.42 12.41 21.13
C ASP A 20 31.00 11.97 20.76
N ALA A 21 30.73 10.68 20.94
CA ALA A 21 29.58 9.97 20.37
C ALA A 21 28.19 10.38 20.90
N PHE A 22 28.07 11.53 21.57
CA PHE A 22 26.84 12.05 22.15
C PHE A 22 26.54 13.52 21.79
N GLY A 23 27.30 14.15 20.88
CA GLY A 23 27.00 15.51 20.41
C GLY A 23 27.31 16.62 21.42
N GLN A 24 28.12 16.36 22.46
CA GLN A 24 28.54 17.40 23.40
C GLN A 24 29.73 18.20 22.84
N VAL A 25 29.63 19.53 22.88
CA VAL A 25 30.74 20.45 22.63
C VAL A 25 31.70 20.45 23.82
N ASN A 26 33.01 20.56 23.58
CA ASN A 26 33.99 20.63 24.65
C ASN A 26 33.91 21.99 25.36
N ARG A 27 33.30 22.02 26.54
CA ARG A 27 33.14 23.23 27.36
C ARG A 27 34.39 23.49 28.19
N VAL A 28 34.73 24.77 28.33
CA VAL A 28 35.85 25.27 29.13
C VAL A 28 35.31 26.39 30.02
N GLU A 29 35.50 26.26 31.33
CA GLU A 29 35.07 27.25 32.30
C GLU A 29 36.07 28.41 32.40
N PHE A 30 35.55 29.64 32.49
CA PHE A 30 36.31 30.83 32.79
C PHE A 30 35.43 31.86 33.51
N ASN A 31 35.89 32.37 34.66
CA ASN A 31 35.17 33.39 35.45
C ASN A 31 33.71 33.05 35.84
N GLY A 32 33.38 31.77 36.02
CA GLY A 32 32.00 31.35 36.37
C GLY A 32 31.06 31.15 35.19
N HIS A 33 31.56 31.32 33.97
CA HIS A 33 30.84 31.03 32.72
C HIS A 33 31.48 29.83 32.03
N GLU A 34 30.68 29.06 31.28
CA GLU A 34 31.20 28.02 30.40
C GLU A 34 31.29 28.54 28.97
N TYR A 35 32.35 28.14 28.25
CA TYR A 35 32.56 28.52 26.87
C TYR A 35 32.87 27.31 25.99
N ALA A 36 32.44 27.33 24.74
CA ALA A 36 32.82 26.34 23.74
C ALA A 36 33.15 27.03 22.42
N PHE A 37 34.18 26.53 21.74
CA PHE A 37 34.48 26.90 20.37
C PHE A 37 34.07 25.78 19.43
N VAL A 38 33.37 26.17 18.36
CA VAL A 38 32.90 25.26 17.32
C VAL A 38 33.47 25.73 15.99
N ASP A 39 34.29 24.87 15.38
CA ASP A 39 34.98 25.11 14.11
C ASP A 39 34.07 24.72 12.93
N GLN A 40 32.93 25.41 12.80
CA GLN A 40 31.99 25.24 11.71
C GLN A 40 31.66 26.58 11.04
N GLU A 41 31.53 26.54 9.72
CA GLU A 41 31.11 27.69 8.92
C GLU A 41 29.59 27.83 8.99
N MET A 42 29.12 28.94 9.58
CA MET A 42 27.70 29.30 9.71
C MET A 42 27.53 30.79 9.44
N THR A 43 26.37 31.19 8.92
CA THR A 43 25.96 32.60 8.97
C THR A 43 25.81 33.04 10.42
N TRP A 44 25.85 34.34 10.70
CA TRP A 44 25.69 34.82 12.09
C TRP A 44 24.31 34.44 12.67
N THR A 45 23.27 34.42 11.84
CA THR A 45 21.91 34.03 12.27
C THR A 45 21.86 32.54 12.61
N GLU A 46 22.38 31.66 11.75
CA GLU A 46 22.48 30.23 12.05
C GLU A 46 23.36 29.96 13.29
N ALA A 47 24.44 30.72 13.46
CA ALA A 47 25.33 30.61 14.61
C ALA A 47 24.62 30.99 15.93
N ARG A 48 23.78 32.03 15.91
CA ARG A 48 22.94 32.40 17.05
C ARG A 48 21.94 31.29 17.36
N ASP A 49 21.20 30.83 16.36
CA ASP A 49 20.17 29.81 16.55
C ASP A 49 20.78 28.48 17.02
N PHE A 50 21.97 28.14 16.53
CA PHE A 50 22.74 26.97 17.00
C PHE A 50 23.22 27.12 18.45
N ALA A 51 23.66 28.31 18.86
CA ALA A 51 24.06 28.59 20.24
C ALA A 51 22.87 28.49 21.20
N GLU A 52 21.74 29.10 20.82
CA GLU A 52 20.47 29.06 21.55
C GLU A 52 19.92 27.63 21.65
N GLY A 53 19.99 26.85 20.57
CA GLY A 53 19.61 25.44 20.56
C GLY A 53 20.46 24.55 21.48
N MET A 54 21.68 24.97 21.84
CA MET A 54 22.51 24.29 22.84
C MET A 54 22.33 24.85 24.27
N GLY A 55 21.33 25.71 24.48
CA GLY A 55 21.01 26.33 25.76
C GLY A 55 21.99 27.42 26.19
N GLY A 56 22.82 27.92 25.27
CA GLY A 56 23.74 29.03 25.49
C GLY A 56 23.40 30.20 24.56
N TYR A 57 24.32 31.13 24.40
CA TYR A 57 24.19 32.20 23.41
C TYR A 57 25.58 32.55 22.85
N LEU A 58 25.61 33.29 21.73
CA LEU A 58 26.90 33.76 21.18
C LEU A 58 27.59 34.67 22.20
N VAL A 59 28.86 34.37 22.50
CA VAL A 59 29.60 34.98 23.62
C VAL A 59 29.47 36.51 23.72
N CYS A 60 29.22 37.00 24.94
CA CYS A 60 29.03 38.41 25.27
C CYS A 60 30.19 38.92 26.14
N ILE A 61 31.11 39.67 25.53
CA ILE A 61 32.40 39.99 26.16
C ILE A 61 32.31 41.26 27.02
N GLY A 62 32.28 41.09 28.34
CA GLY A 62 32.20 42.17 29.33
C GLY A 62 33.56 42.77 29.74
N SER A 63 34.68 42.08 29.49
CA SER A 63 35.99 42.54 29.97
C SER A 63 37.19 42.26 29.05
N SER A 64 38.31 42.95 29.29
CA SER A 64 39.56 42.70 28.55
C SER A 64 40.19 41.33 28.84
N GLN A 65 39.94 40.78 30.04
CA GLN A 65 40.47 39.47 30.45
C GLN A 65 39.73 38.36 29.72
N GLU A 66 38.41 38.46 29.71
CA GLU A 66 37.51 37.60 28.96
C GLU A 66 37.75 37.68 27.44
N ASN A 67 37.93 38.88 26.87
CA ASN A 67 38.32 39.02 25.47
C ASN A 67 39.60 38.23 25.14
N THR A 68 40.57 38.23 26.06
CA THR A 68 41.83 37.51 25.85
C THR A 68 41.62 36.00 25.91
N PHE A 69 40.77 35.53 26.82
CA PHE A 69 40.39 34.12 26.93
C PHE A 69 39.63 33.65 25.68
N VAL A 70 38.59 34.37 25.29
CA VAL A 70 37.75 34.09 24.10
C VAL A 70 38.59 34.10 22.82
N ALA A 71 39.49 35.08 22.65
CA ALA A 71 40.45 35.09 21.54
C ALA A 71 41.43 33.90 21.57
N GLY A 72 41.80 33.45 22.77
CA GLY A 72 42.53 32.20 23.05
C GLY A 72 41.82 30.98 22.53
N LEU A 73 40.53 30.88 22.85
CA LEU A 73 39.68 29.75 22.54
C LEU A 73 39.48 29.56 21.02
N ALA A 74 39.25 30.65 20.28
CA ALA A 74 39.17 30.63 18.82
C ALA A 74 40.53 30.49 18.10
N GLY A 75 41.65 30.73 18.80
CA GLY A 75 42.99 30.57 18.24
C GLY A 75 43.25 31.45 17.01
N SER A 76 43.53 30.85 15.87
CA SER A 76 43.78 31.56 14.60
C SER A 76 42.54 31.72 13.71
N VAL A 77 41.39 31.26 14.18
CA VAL A 77 40.12 31.26 13.44
C VAL A 77 39.38 32.57 13.72
N SER A 78 38.87 33.22 12.67
CA SER A 78 37.95 34.35 12.81
C SER A 78 36.57 33.82 13.16
N SER A 79 35.96 34.32 14.22
CA SER A 79 34.77 33.69 14.81
C SER A 79 33.67 34.67 15.19
N TRP A 80 32.42 34.24 15.03
CA TRP A 80 31.25 35.04 15.43
C TRP A 80 31.14 35.20 16.95
N ILE A 81 30.77 36.41 17.37
CA ILE A 81 30.45 36.76 18.77
C ILE A 81 29.09 37.45 18.83
N GLY A 82 28.53 37.59 20.03
CA GLY A 82 27.13 38.00 20.25
C GLY A 82 26.80 39.48 20.02
N LEU A 83 27.73 40.30 19.53
CA LEU A 83 27.50 41.73 19.36
C LEU A 83 26.85 42.04 18.00
N ARG A 84 25.73 42.79 18.00
CA ARG A 84 25.00 43.20 16.78
C ARG A 84 24.56 44.65 16.80
N GLU A 85 24.39 45.27 15.64
CA GLU A 85 23.82 46.62 15.50
C GLU A 85 22.28 46.56 15.47
N VAL A 86 21.62 47.35 16.31
CA VAL A 86 20.16 47.41 16.39
C VAL A 86 19.64 48.73 15.80
N GLY A 87 18.78 48.61 14.79
CA GLY A 87 18.10 49.75 14.16
C GLY A 87 18.79 50.31 12.91
N GLY A 88 19.92 49.74 12.48
CA GLY A 88 20.58 50.03 11.19
C GLY A 88 21.05 51.48 11.00
N VAL A 89 21.18 52.26 12.09
CA VAL A 89 21.67 53.63 12.06
C VAL A 89 22.34 53.99 13.39
N ASN A 90 23.59 54.46 13.30
CA ASN A 90 24.39 55.13 14.33
C ASN A 90 25.18 54.24 15.32
N ASN A 91 25.78 53.12 14.90
CA ASN A 91 26.68 52.33 15.77
C ASN A 91 26.00 51.91 17.08
N ASN A 92 24.70 51.60 17.01
CA ASN A 92 23.92 51.21 18.17
C ASN A 92 24.11 49.71 18.42
N TRP A 93 25.25 49.35 19.02
CA TRP A 93 25.62 47.98 19.30
C TRP A 93 24.98 47.45 20.58
N GLN A 94 24.48 46.22 20.53
CA GLN A 94 23.82 45.53 21.63
C GLN A 94 24.25 44.06 21.65
N TRP A 95 24.44 43.51 22.85
CA TRP A 95 24.70 42.09 23.07
C TRP A 95 23.44 41.25 22.84
N VAL A 96 23.60 39.97 22.49
CA VAL A 96 22.47 39.05 22.28
C VAL A 96 21.67 38.76 23.55
N ASN A 97 22.30 38.86 24.73
CA ASN A 97 21.67 38.72 26.04
C ASN A 97 21.10 40.06 26.60
N ASP A 98 21.04 41.11 25.79
CA ASP A 98 20.56 42.46 26.15
C ASP A 98 21.35 43.21 27.25
N GLU A 99 22.53 42.70 27.63
CA GLU A 99 23.40 43.38 28.58
C GLU A 99 23.99 44.69 28.03
N PRO A 100 24.32 45.66 28.90
CA PRO A 100 24.95 46.89 28.47
C PRO A 100 26.36 46.63 27.90
N VAL A 101 26.66 47.21 26.73
CA VAL A 101 27.99 47.14 26.11
C VAL A 101 28.98 48.03 26.90
N VAL A 102 29.61 47.46 27.92
CA VAL A 102 30.58 48.15 28.80
C VAL A 102 32.04 48.03 28.34
N PHE A 103 32.31 47.10 27.42
CA PHE A 103 33.64 46.83 26.87
C PHE A 103 33.60 46.65 25.35
N THR A 104 34.62 47.15 24.65
CA THR A 104 34.78 46.95 23.20
C THR A 104 36.25 46.77 22.82
N ASN A 105 36.55 45.91 21.85
CA ASN A 105 37.91 45.70 21.36
C ASN A 105 38.06 45.75 19.83
N TRP A 106 37.41 46.73 19.20
CA TRP A 106 37.46 46.98 17.76
C TRP A 106 38.89 47.08 17.20
N ALA A 107 39.05 46.59 15.98
CA ALA A 107 40.23 46.80 15.16
C ALA A 107 40.37 48.27 14.76
N SER A 108 41.57 48.67 14.32
CA SER A 108 41.84 50.05 13.96
C SER A 108 41.05 50.45 12.71
N GLY A 109 39.98 51.23 12.89
CA GLY A 109 39.10 51.67 11.81
C GLY A 109 37.66 51.18 11.97
N GLU A 110 37.44 50.22 12.86
CA GLU A 110 36.15 49.56 13.10
C GLU A 110 35.40 50.15 14.31
N PRO A 111 34.07 50.03 14.36
CA PRO A 111 33.21 49.50 13.29
C PRO A 111 33.04 50.51 12.15
N ASN A 112 33.15 50.05 10.89
CA ASN A 112 33.18 50.92 9.71
C ASN A 112 31.90 50.89 8.86
N ASN A 113 31.00 49.94 9.12
CA ASN A 113 29.78 49.67 8.36
C ASN A 113 30.03 49.59 6.84
N GLY A 114 30.94 48.72 6.46
CA GLY A 114 31.43 48.49 5.11
C GLY A 114 30.30 48.17 4.15
N GLY A 115 30.11 49.05 3.16
CA GLY A 115 29.04 48.90 2.17
C GLY A 115 27.62 49.15 2.69
N GLY A 116 27.45 49.54 3.97
CA GLY A 116 26.15 49.76 4.60
C GLY A 116 25.42 48.47 5.00
N THR A 117 26.14 47.35 5.10
CA THR A 117 25.57 46.00 5.26
C THR A 117 26.23 45.21 6.40
N GLU A 118 27.09 45.85 7.20
CA GLU A 118 27.83 45.20 8.29
C GLU A 118 27.15 45.50 9.63
N TRP A 119 26.48 44.49 10.21
CA TRP A 119 25.61 44.64 11.38
C TRP A 119 25.87 43.61 12.49
N VAL A 120 26.85 42.73 12.31
CA VAL A 120 27.19 41.65 13.25
C VAL A 120 28.69 41.67 13.53
N CYS A 121 29.16 41.05 14.61
CA CYS A 121 30.55 41.19 15.05
C CYS A 121 31.31 39.87 15.05
N GLN A 122 32.58 39.94 14.65
CA GLN A 122 33.53 38.82 14.70
C GLN A 122 34.78 39.17 15.51
N ILE A 123 35.39 38.17 16.15
CA ILE A 123 36.70 38.27 16.83
C ILE A 123 37.79 37.59 15.99
N ASN A 124 39.06 37.97 16.22
CA ASN A 124 40.22 37.39 15.54
C ASN A 124 40.19 37.67 14.01
N TYR A 125 39.84 38.90 13.65
CA TYR A 125 39.70 39.30 12.25
C TYR A 125 41.00 39.13 11.43
N GLN A 126 40.88 38.56 10.22
CA GLN A 126 42.00 38.38 9.28
C GLN A 126 41.86 39.31 8.06
N TYR A 127 42.67 40.36 8.01
CA TYR A 127 42.74 41.23 6.82
C TYR A 127 43.76 40.70 5.80
N GLN A 128 43.35 40.58 4.53
CA GLN A 128 44.16 40.00 3.44
C GLN A 128 45.54 40.67 3.22
N GLN A 129 45.75 41.89 3.74
CA GLN A 129 46.99 42.65 3.57
C GLN A 129 47.85 42.81 4.84
N THR A 130 47.33 42.51 6.04
CA THR A 130 48.06 42.76 7.32
C THR A 130 48.20 41.55 8.24
N GLY A 131 47.53 40.42 7.94
CA GLY A 131 47.53 39.23 8.80
C GLY A 131 46.52 39.29 9.96
N LEU A 132 46.44 38.21 10.74
CA LEU A 132 45.51 38.03 11.87
C LEU A 132 45.68 39.11 12.94
N GLN A 133 44.60 39.85 13.21
CA GLN A 133 44.52 40.82 14.31
C GLN A 133 43.99 40.10 15.56
N TYR A 134 44.90 39.48 16.31
CA TYR A 134 44.55 38.65 17.45
C TYR A 134 43.77 39.42 18.54
N GLY A 135 42.59 38.89 18.90
CA GLY A 135 41.65 39.43 19.86
C GLY A 135 40.91 40.70 19.44
N LYS A 136 41.09 41.19 18.20
CA LYS A 136 40.43 42.40 17.69
C LYS A 136 39.14 42.08 16.97
N TRP A 137 38.19 43.02 17.06
CA TRP A 137 36.85 42.88 16.51
C TRP A 137 36.66 43.63 15.20
N ASP A 138 35.78 43.12 14.37
CA ASP A 138 35.39 43.68 13.06
C ASP A 138 33.89 43.51 12.88
N ASP A 139 33.21 44.50 12.29
CA ASP A 139 31.81 44.39 11.93
C ASP A 139 31.66 43.67 10.59
N GLY A 140 31.06 42.48 10.63
CA GLY A 140 30.82 41.61 9.49
C GLY A 140 29.45 41.83 8.84
N GLN A 141 29.35 41.43 7.58
CA GLN A 141 28.08 41.46 6.83
C GLN A 141 27.11 40.41 7.37
N ASN A 142 25.84 40.78 7.53
CA ASN A 142 24.76 39.81 7.74
C ASN A 142 24.39 39.20 6.37
N ASP A 143 24.76 37.95 6.09
CA ASP A 143 24.73 37.36 4.77
C ASP A 143 23.50 36.47 4.51
N ASN A 144 22.49 37.02 3.81
CA ASN A 144 21.55 36.24 2.99
C ASN A 144 22.17 35.84 1.62
N SER A 145 23.49 35.60 1.55
CA SER A 145 24.20 35.38 0.28
C SER A 145 24.52 33.89 0.05
N PRO A 146 24.05 33.25 -1.05
CA PRO A 146 24.43 31.88 -1.42
C PRO A 146 25.87 31.77 -1.97
N TYR A 147 26.69 32.81 -1.83
CA TYR A 147 28.10 32.81 -2.21
C TYR A 147 28.92 33.25 -1.01
N GLY A 148 29.54 32.27 -0.36
CA GLY A 148 30.31 32.44 0.86
C GLY A 148 31.40 33.48 0.76
N ASN A 149 31.59 34.19 1.87
CA ASN A 149 32.81 34.91 2.15
C ASN A 149 33.26 34.67 3.60
N GLY A 150 33.55 33.40 3.88
CA GLY A 150 34.58 32.93 4.80
C GLY A 150 34.69 33.58 6.18
N THR A 151 34.00 33.01 7.15
CA THR A 151 34.46 32.94 8.54
C THR A 151 34.14 31.59 9.15
N HIS A 152 35.06 31.11 9.98
CA HIS A 152 35.37 29.68 10.06
C HIS A 152 35.06 29.07 11.44
N GLY A 153 34.49 29.82 12.40
CA GLY A 153 34.00 29.22 13.65
C GLY A 153 33.09 30.13 14.49
N ILE A 154 32.52 29.59 15.57
CA ILE A 154 31.61 30.28 16.49
C ILE A 154 32.06 30.05 17.93
N ILE A 155 31.76 31.00 18.82
CA ILE A 155 32.04 30.88 20.25
C ILE A 155 30.74 31.06 21.02
N ILE A 156 30.48 30.10 21.88
CA ILE A 156 29.23 29.97 22.62
C ILE A 156 29.56 30.10 24.09
N GLU A 157 28.74 30.85 24.80
CA GLU A 157 28.80 31.09 26.23
C GLU A 157 27.53 30.57 26.90
N TRP A 158 27.69 30.01 28.09
CA TRP A 158 26.62 29.72 29.01
C TRP A 158 26.88 30.50 30.29
N ASP A 159 26.02 31.48 30.55
CA ASP A 159 25.91 32.11 31.87
C ASP A 159 25.34 31.07 32.84
N PHE A 160 26.14 30.69 33.83
CA PHE A 160 25.55 30.03 34.99
C PHE A 160 24.93 31.12 35.87
N ILE A 161 23.60 31.02 35.98
CA ILE A 161 22.79 31.40 37.15
C ILE A 161 22.16 32.82 37.12
N GLU A 162 20.83 32.84 37.14
CA GLU A 162 20.04 34.01 37.50
C GLU A 162 19.91 34.05 39.03
N HIS A 163 20.18 35.21 39.66
CA HIS A 163 20.03 35.35 41.12
C HIS A 163 18.59 35.03 41.53
N ILE A 164 18.38 33.92 42.26
CA ILE A 164 17.07 33.54 42.81
C ILE A 164 16.67 34.59 43.85
N GLU A 165 17.61 35.00 44.69
CA GLU A 165 17.50 36.15 45.60
C GLU A 165 18.90 36.65 45.98
N ASP A 166 19.01 37.97 46.18
CA ASP A 166 20.27 38.62 46.55
C ASP A 166 20.07 39.56 47.73
N GLU A 167 20.81 39.33 48.82
CA GLU A 167 20.78 40.11 50.04
C GLU A 167 22.21 40.52 50.43
N TYR A 168 22.74 41.54 49.74
CA TYR A 168 24.05 42.15 50.00
C TYR A 168 24.23 42.77 51.41
N PHE A 169 23.24 42.68 52.31
CA PHE A 169 23.19 43.36 53.61
C PHE A 169 23.51 44.88 53.59
N ASN A 170 23.63 45.50 52.42
CA ASN A 170 24.39 46.74 52.17
C ASN A 170 23.59 48.05 52.23
N ASN A 171 22.40 48.12 52.86
CA ASN A 171 21.74 49.43 52.98
C ASN A 171 20.61 49.67 53.99
N SER A 172 20.71 49.23 55.25
CA SER A 172 19.67 49.69 56.22
C SER A 172 20.04 49.82 57.70
N GLY A 173 21.18 49.31 58.16
CA GLY A 173 21.46 49.21 59.61
C GLY A 173 20.40 48.42 60.39
N THR A 174 19.52 47.70 59.69
CA THR A 174 18.49 46.79 60.18
C THR A 174 18.67 45.43 59.50
N LEU A 175 18.02 44.39 60.03
CA LEU A 175 18.02 43.10 59.33
C LEU A 175 17.30 43.22 57.98
N PRO A 176 17.75 42.49 56.94
CA PRO A 176 17.02 42.44 55.69
C PRO A 176 15.61 41.86 55.85
N SER A 177 14.76 42.08 54.85
CA SER A 177 13.34 41.73 54.92
C SER A 177 13.16 40.24 55.17
N GLY A 178 12.30 39.87 56.13
CA GLY A 178 11.98 38.47 56.44
C GLY A 178 13.06 37.68 57.19
N TRP A 179 14.27 38.21 57.40
CA TRP A 179 15.26 37.61 58.28
C TRP A 179 14.82 37.74 59.74
N THR A 180 15.03 36.67 60.52
CA THR A 180 14.61 36.61 61.92
C THR A 180 15.74 36.14 62.83
N ILE A 181 15.70 36.60 64.08
CA ILE A 181 16.65 36.20 65.11
C ILE A 181 15.93 35.37 66.18
N GLN A 182 16.52 34.25 66.58
CA GLN A 182 16.06 33.47 67.73
C GLN A 182 17.17 33.33 68.77
N SER A 183 16.87 33.70 70.01
CA SER A 183 17.81 33.62 71.13
C SER A 183 17.36 32.63 72.19
N GLN A 184 18.32 31.91 72.76
CA GLN A 184 18.11 31.13 73.99
C GLN A 184 18.11 32.02 75.25
N SER A 185 18.64 33.23 75.16
CA SER A 185 18.76 34.18 76.28
C SER A 185 17.53 35.09 76.37
N ALA A 186 16.74 34.96 77.43
CA ALA A 186 15.60 35.86 77.70
C ALA A 186 15.99 37.32 77.99
N THR A 187 17.29 37.61 78.13
CA THR A 187 17.83 38.94 78.50
C THR A 187 18.53 39.68 77.38
N LEU A 188 18.83 39.05 76.23
CA LEU A 188 19.28 39.76 75.04
C LEU A 188 18.13 39.97 74.08
N THR A 189 17.90 41.22 73.71
CA THR A 189 16.89 41.58 72.72
C THR A 189 17.41 41.48 71.28
N THR A 190 18.73 41.47 71.06
CA THR A 190 19.37 41.46 69.72
C THR A 190 20.74 40.72 69.75
N PRO A 191 20.76 39.37 69.73
CA PRO A 191 22.01 38.59 69.74
C PRO A 191 22.76 38.58 68.40
N TRP A 192 22.12 39.00 67.32
CA TRP A 192 22.75 39.38 66.05
C TRP A 192 22.38 40.83 65.76
N ALA A 193 23.32 41.60 65.22
CA ALA A 193 23.12 43.01 64.92
C ALA A 193 23.88 43.40 63.64
N PRO A 194 23.29 44.26 62.78
CA PRO A 194 24.00 44.90 61.69
C PRO A 194 25.16 45.75 62.21
N VAL A 195 26.33 45.63 61.58
CA VAL A 195 27.53 46.40 61.88
C VAL A 195 28.11 46.92 60.57
N GLN A 196 28.26 48.25 60.48
CA GLN A 196 28.85 48.90 59.31
C GLN A 196 30.35 48.58 59.21
N GLU A 197 30.81 48.08 58.07
CA GLU A 197 32.24 47.83 57.81
C GLU A 197 32.91 49.05 57.17
N ALA A 198 32.38 49.55 56.03
CA ALA A 198 32.87 50.75 55.35
C ALA A 198 31.84 51.36 54.39
N GLY A 199 31.63 52.68 54.42
CA GLY A 199 30.69 53.33 53.49
C GLY A 199 29.27 52.80 53.67
N ASP A 200 28.62 52.34 52.60
CA ASP A 200 27.29 51.74 52.66
C ASP A 200 27.33 50.22 52.94
N ASP A 201 28.50 49.64 53.24
CA ASP A 201 28.68 48.20 53.47
C ASP A 201 28.43 47.78 54.93
N TRP A 202 27.62 46.74 55.15
CA TRP A 202 27.18 46.29 56.48
C TRP A 202 27.14 44.77 56.59
N VAL A 203 27.78 44.24 57.63
CA VAL A 203 27.69 42.80 58.00
C VAL A 203 26.64 42.54 59.07
N ILE A 204 26.12 41.32 59.15
CA ILE A 204 25.39 40.85 60.33
C ILE A 204 26.36 40.13 61.29
N GLN A 205 26.55 40.70 62.48
CA GLN A 205 27.49 40.19 63.47
C GLN A 205 26.78 39.71 64.75
N THR A 206 27.28 38.63 65.35
CA THR A 206 26.89 38.23 66.71
C THR A 206 27.22 39.32 67.76
N SER A 207 26.32 39.51 68.73
CA SER A 207 26.43 40.52 69.79
C SER A 207 27.68 40.34 70.64
N GLN A 208 28.39 41.44 70.91
CA GLN A 208 29.61 41.46 71.73
C GLN A 208 29.33 41.51 73.25
N THR A 209 28.19 40.98 73.70
CA THR A 209 27.82 41.02 75.13
C THR A 209 28.32 39.76 75.83
N ALA A 210 29.05 39.91 76.94
CA ALA A 210 29.63 38.76 77.64
C ALA A 210 28.59 37.86 78.31
N PHE A 211 28.77 36.54 78.20
CA PHE A 211 27.87 35.54 78.76
C PHE A 211 28.53 34.74 79.89
N SER A 212 27.75 34.39 80.92
CA SER A 212 28.24 33.54 82.01
C SER A 212 28.22 32.04 81.68
N VAL A 213 27.48 31.64 80.64
CA VAL A 213 27.37 30.27 80.11
C VAL A 213 27.22 30.32 78.58
N PRO A 214 27.65 29.28 77.83
CA PRO A 214 27.45 29.25 76.38
C PRO A 214 25.98 29.43 76.00
N GLN A 215 25.68 30.28 75.03
CA GLN A 215 24.34 30.47 74.45
C GLN A 215 24.30 29.96 73.01
N VAL A 216 23.12 29.55 72.56
CA VAL A 216 22.84 29.19 71.17
C VAL A 216 21.98 30.29 70.55
N GLU A 217 22.49 30.93 69.50
CA GLU A 217 21.88 32.06 68.82
C GLU A 217 21.69 31.75 67.34
N TRP A 218 20.52 32.08 66.78
CA TRP A 218 20.14 31.77 65.41
C TRP A 218 19.85 33.05 64.63
N LEU A 219 20.47 33.19 63.47
CA LEU A 219 20.06 34.10 62.41
C LEU A 219 19.42 33.27 61.30
N ILE A 220 18.16 33.51 60.97
CA ILE A 220 17.34 32.65 60.11
C ILE A 220 16.86 33.46 58.91
N SER A 221 17.08 32.95 57.71
CA SER A 221 16.63 33.57 56.46
C SER A 221 15.09 33.46 56.27
N PRO A 222 14.51 34.24 55.35
CA PRO A 222 13.21 33.97 54.75
C PRO A 222 13.13 32.58 54.12
N VAL A 223 11.92 32.20 53.69
CA VAL A 223 11.70 31.05 52.82
C VAL A 223 11.84 31.50 51.38
N TYR A 224 12.78 30.90 50.67
CA TYR A 224 13.04 31.13 49.25
C TYR A 224 12.36 30.05 48.41
N SER A 225 11.70 30.45 47.32
CA SER A 225 11.11 29.53 46.35
C SER A 225 12.19 29.01 45.43
N LEU A 226 12.26 27.68 45.27
CA LEU A 226 13.14 27.02 44.30
C LEU A 226 12.35 26.55 43.06
N ALA A 227 11.06 26.87 42.98
CA ALA A 227 10.21 26.46 41.88
C ALA A 227 10.69 27.05 40.54
N GLY A 228 11.08 26.18 39.61
CA GLY A 228 11.52 26.59 38.27
C GLY A 228 13.02 26.83 38.15
N TYR A 229 13.81 26.37 39.14
CA TYR A 229 15.27 26.46 39.13
C TYR A 229 15.90 25.10 39.47
N GLN A 230 17.09 24.83 38.93
CA GLN A 230 17.96 23.68 39.19
C GLN A 230 19.39 24.17 39.43
N ASP A 231 20.32 23.28 39.77
CA ASP A 231 21.73 23.63 40.03
C ASP A 231 21.85 24.79 41.04
N ILE A 232 21.12 24.65 42.14
CA ILE A 232 21.00 25.70 43.13
C ILE A 232 22.33 25.86 43.86
N GLU A 233 22.84 27.08 43.93
CA GLU A 233 24.05 27.47 44.61
C GLU A 233 23.74 28.42 45.76
N LEU A 234 24.42 28.21 46.90
CA LEU A 234 24.40 29.11 48.04
C LEU A 234 25.71 29.88 48.13
N GLY A 235 25.61 31.20 48.14
CA GLY A 235 26.69 32.15 48.39
C GLY A 235 26.57 32.86 49.75
N TYR A 236 27.69 33.01 50.47
CA TYR A 236 27.82 33.96 51.57
C TYR A 236 29.27 34.22 51.96
N SER A 237 29.57 35.45 52.33
CA SER A 237 30.82 35.85 52.96
C SER A 237 30.75 35.64 54.46
N HIS A 238 31.84 35.18 55.09
CA HIS A 238 31.87 35.09 56.55
C HIS A 238 33.22 35.40 57.19
N SER A 239 33.17 35.81 58.46
CA SER A 239 34.35 35.94 59.32
C SER A 239 34.04 35.40 60.71
N TYR A 240 34.56 34.21 61.00
CA TYR A 240 34.39 33.49 62.25
C TYR A 240 35.70 33.46 63.05
N THR A 241 35.66 33.98 64.28
CA THR A 241 36.79 33.94 65.22
C THR A 241 36.52 32.89 66.29
N HIS A 242 37.43 31.92 66.42
CA HIS A 242 37.24 30.77 67.31
C HIS A 242 37.96 30.94 68.65
N ALA A 243 37.26 30.65 69.75
CA ALA A 243 37.86 30.54 71.08
C ALA A 243 37.31 29.34 71.87
N SER A 244 36.02 29.35 72.20
CA SER A 244 35.29 28.25 72.86
C SER A 244 33.85 28.18 72.34
N SER A 245 33.71 28.48 71.05
CA SER A 245 32.45 28.59 70.32
C SER A 245 32.40 27.57 69.19
N SER A 246 31.22 27.32 68.65
CA SER A 246 30.99 26.62 67.40
C SER A 246 30.03 27.42 66.52
N ALA A 247 30.26 27.41 65.22
CA ALA A 247 29.39 28.03 64.23
C ALA A 247 28.93 26.96 63.24
N ILE A 248 27.64 26.89 62.95
CA ILE A 248 27.05 25.90 62.05
C ILE A 248 26.07 26.60 61.12
N VAL A 249 26.23 26.40 59.83
CA VAL A 249 25.23 26.75 58.82
C VAL A 249 24.27 25.58 58.67
N LYS A 250 22.98 25.87 58.67
CA LYS A 250 21.90 24.89 58.57
C LYS A 250 20.93 25.25 57.46
N TYR A 251 20.21 24.26 56.95
CA TYR A 251 19.14 24.46 55.97
C TYR A 251 17.89 23.64 56.30
N SER A 252 16.77 24.01 55.68
CA SER A 252 15.50 23.29 55.74
C SER A 252 14.72 23.47 54.44
N VAL A 253 14.18 22.38 53.88
CA VAL A 253 13.45 22.35 52.61
C VAL A 253 11.95 22.03 52.81
N ASN A 254 11.10 22.47 51.87
CA ASN A 254 9.68 22.09 51.75
C ASN A 254 8.83 22.30 53.03
N GLY A 255 9.10 23.35 53.79
CA GLY A 255 8.34 23.67 55.01
C GLY A 255 8.62 22.75 56.20
N GLY A 256 9.69 21.93 56.15
CA GLY A 256 10.12 21.10 57.27
C GLY A 256 10.51 21.93 58.52
N VAL A 257 10.26 21.38 59.71
CA VAL A 257 10.75 21.94 61.00
C VAL A 257 12.10 21.35 61.43
N ALA A 258 12.59 20.33 60.73
CA ALA A 258 13.88 19.71 61.00
C ALA A 258 15.01 20.42 60.24
N TRP A 259 15.93 21.04 60.98
CA TRP A 259 17.13 21.67 60.45
C TRP A 259 18.23 20.64 60.20
N GLN A 260 18.83 20.68 59.02
CA GLN A 260 20.00 19.86 58.65
C GLN A 260 21.27 20.71 58.71
N ASN A 261 22.42 20.11 59.03
CA ASN A 261 23.69 20.84 59.04
C ASN A 261 24.27 20.87 57.62
N LEU A 262 24.58 22.06 57.12
CA LEU A 262 25.29 22.27 55.86
C LEU A 262 26.80 22.24 56.07
N THR A 263 27.30 23.18 56.88
CA THR A 263 28.73 23.35 57.16
C THR A 263 28.93 23.72 58.63
N SER A 264 30.06 23.30 59.21
CA SER A 264 30.40 23.59 60.60
C SER A 264 31.83 24.13 60.72
N TYR A 265 31.99 25.20 61.49
CA TYR A 265 33.27 25.84 61.76
C TYR A 265 33.71 25.59 63.20
N SER A 266 34.87 24.94 63.34
CA SER A 266 35.48 24.57 64.63
C SER A 266 36.83 25.23 64.88
N SER A 267 37.28 26.11 63.98
CA SER A 267 38.49 26.94 64.10
C SER A 267 38.26 28.31 63.46
N THR A 268 39.13 29.29 63.73
CA THR A 268 39.05 30.62 63.11
C THR A 268 39.10 30.47 61.59
N SER A 269 38.16 31.09 60.89
CA SER A 269 37.96 30.93 59.46
C SER A 269 37.25 32.16 58.91
N SER A 270 37.71 32.66 57.76
CA SER A 270 37.11 33.77 57.04
C SER A 270 37.26 33.56 55.55
N GLY A 271 36.30 34.04 54.77
CA GLY A 271 36.31 33.98 53.32
C GLY A 271 34.90 33.82 52.76
N ASP A 272 34.85 33.75 51.44
CA ASP A 272 33.61 33.65 50.68
C ASP A 272 33.31 32.18 50.45
N ILE A 273 32.07 31.79 50.71
CA ILE A 273 31.59 30.43 50.54
C ILE A 273 30.64 30.43 49.37
N VAL A 274 30.98 29.60 48.41
CA VAL A 274 30.15 29.23 47.28
C VAL A 274 30.01 27.72 47.34
N THR A 275 28.78 27.23 47.48
CA THR A 275 28.53 25.79 47.57
C THR A 275 27.32 25.40 46.76
N ASP A 276 27.54 24.45 45.86
CA ASP A 276 26.49 23.69 45.21
C ASP A 276 25.66 22.95 46.28
N ILE A 277 24.35 23.18 46.25
CA ILE A 277 23.36 22.53 47.10
C ILE A 277 22.39 21.63 46.33
N ALA A 278 22.56 21.52 45.00
CA ALA A 278 21.72 20.77 44.07
C ALA A 278 21.46 19.33 44.52
N SER A 279 22.49 18.65 45.02
CA SER A 279 22.39 17.24 45.50
C SER A 279 21.30 16.96 46.55
N TRP A 280 20.78 17.98 47.23
CA TRP A 280 19.67 17.87 48.18
C TRP A 280 18.59 18.95 48.02
N ALA A 281 18.84 20.00 47.23
CA ALA A 281 17.90 21.07 46.94
C ALA A 281 17.11 20.83 45.65
N ASP A 282 17.63 20.04 44.71
CA ASP A 282 16.96 19.75 43.44
C ASP A 282 15.64 18.99 43.67
N GLY A 283 14.56 19.53 43.12
CA GLY A 283 13.20 19.02 43.32
C GLY A 283 12.53 19.44 44.63
N ALA A 284 13.20 20.25 45.48
CA ALA A 284 12.52 20.98 46.54
C ALA A 284 11.78 22.19 45.96
N THR A 285 10.60 22.49 46.49
CA THR A 285 9.81 23.66 46.11
C THR A 285 10.28 24.94 46.81
N ASN A 286 10.85 24.80 48.01
CA ASN A 286 11.27 25.93 48.85
C ASN A 286 12.46 25.55 49.75
N VAL A 287 13.31 26.52 50.10
CA VAL A 287 14.43 26.38 51.04
C VAL A 287 14.52 27.57 52.01
N ARG A 288 15.15 27.36 53.16
CA ARG A 288 15.57 28.43 54.09
C ARG A 288 16.84 28.02 54.82
N PHE A 289 17.60 29.00 55.31
CA PHE A 289 18.89 28.82 55.95
C PHE A 289 18.91 29.38 57.38
N ALA A 290 19.83 28.87 58.18
CA ALA A 290 20.11 29.40 59.51
C ALA A 290 21.60 29.37 59.85
N PHE A 291 22.11 30.50 60.32
CA PHE A 291 23.45 30.63 60.89
C PHE A 291 23.35 30.50 62.40
N VAL A 292 23.88 29.39 62.92
CA VAL A 292 23.76 29.00 64.33
C VAL A 292 25.10 29.17 65.01
N PHE A 293 25.19 30.17 65.88
CA PHE A 293 26.36 30.42 66.70
C PHE A 293 26.13 29.86 68.11
N THR A 294 27.07 29.08 68.63
CA THR A 294 27.07 28.59 70.01
C THR A 294 28.34 29.04 70.69
N GLY A 295 28.28 29.81 71.77
CA GLY A 295 29.49 30.26 72.44
C GLY A 295 29.28 31.06 73.71
N GLN A 296 30.34 31.16 74.50
CA GLN A 296 30.40 32.04 75.67
C GLN A 296 31.28 33.24 75.32
N PHE A 297 30.69 34.43 75.15
CA PHE A 297 31.46 35.63 74.81
C PHE A 297 32.17 36.22 76.03
N VAL A 298 33.41 36.68 75.84
CA VAL A 298 34.19 37.50 76.76
C VAL A 298 34.66 38.71 75.94
N VAL A 299 34.68 39.92 76.50
CA VAL A 299 35.10 41.15 75.78
C VAL A 299 36.45 40.92 75.07
N GLY A 300 36.45 41.00 73.72
CA GLY A 300 37.59 40.66 72.86
C GLY A 300 37.66 39.19 72.39
N GLY A 301 36.59 38.42 72.55
CA GLY A 301 36.48 36.99 72.23
C GLY A 301 35.80 36.67 70.89
N ALA A 302 35.42 35.40 70.74
CA ALA A 302 34.85 34.81 69.52
C ALA A 302 33.59 35.53 69.00
N SER A 303 33.55 35.82 67.71
CA SER A 303 32.44 36.44 66.98
C SER A 303 32.27 35.79 65.60
N TRP A 304 31.06 35.90 65.04
CA TRP A 304 30.79 35.47 63.67
C TRP A 304 30.08 36.60 62.92
N ARG A 305 30.64 36.97 61.77
CA ARG A 305 30.08 37.92 60.80
C ARG A 305 29.63 37.15 59.56
N ILE A 306 28.46 37.50 59.04
CA ILE A 306 27.89 37.01 57.78
C ILE A 306 27.63 38.22 56.89
N ASP A 307 27.98 38.10 55.62
CA ASP A 307 27.73 39.09 54.57
C ASP A 307 27.40 38.43 53.23
N ASP A 308 27.04 39.25 52.23
CA ASP A 308 26.86 38.88 50.82
C ASP A 308 26.08 37.56 50.63
N PHE A 309 24.95 37.42 51.33
CA PHE A 309 24.14 36.21 51.21
C PHE A 309 23.37 36.26 49.90
N TYR A 310 23.58 35.26 49.05
CA TYR A 310 22.82 35.10 47.82
C TYR A 310 22.44 33.64 47.59
N LEU A 311 21.34 33.45 46.87
CA LEU A 311 20.90 32.16 46.38
C LEU A 311 20.73 32.26 44.88
N ASP A 312 21.29 31.27 44.21
CA ASP A 312 21.60 31.29 42.80
C ASP A 312 21.06 29.97 42.21
N GLY A 313 20.45 29.99 41.03
CA GLY A 313 20.17 28.76 40.30
C GLY A 313 19.92 28.95 38.81
N VAL A 314 19.97 27.84 38.09
CA VAL A 314 19.72 27.79 36.65
C VAL A 314 18.22 27.66 36.42
N PRO A 315 17.56 28.62 35.74
CA PRO A 315 16.15 28.50 35.43
C PRO A 315 15.87 27.24 34.57
N THR A 316 14.78 26.54 34.84
CA THR A 316 14.39 25.32 34.10
C THR A 316 13.30 25.65 33.08
N PRO A 317 13.40 25.22 31.82
CA PRO A 317 12.34 25.41 30.84
C PRO A 317 11.15 24.46 31.08
N PRO A 318 9.97 24.74 30.49
CA PRO A 318 8.86 23.79 30.49
C PRO A 318 9.24 22.50 29.75
N VAL A 319 8.82 21.35 30.28
CA VAL A 319 9.15 20.05 29.68
C VAL A 319 7.91 19.46 29.01
N ALA A 320 8.00 19.24 27.70
CA ALA A 320 6.95 18.55 26.94
C ALA A 320 7.09 17.03 27.04
N SER A 321 5.96 16.33 27.07
CA SER A 321 5.89 14.88 27.19
C SER A 321 4.58 14.34 26.60
N ALA A 322 4.43 13.02 26.49
CA ALA A 322 3.19 12.37 26.05
C ALA A 322 2.60 12.96 24.75
N PRO A 323 3.32 12.82 23.62
CA PRO A 323 2.86 13.33 22.32
C PRO A 323 1.51 12.74 21.91
N ILE A 324 0.76 13.55 21.17
CA ILE A 324 -0.49 13.21 20.51
C ILE A 324 -0.30 13.53 19.02
N PRO A 325 -0.37 12.53 18.12
CA PRO A 325 -0.43 11.09 18.41
C PRO A 325 0.84 10.59 19.11
N ALA A 326 0.70 9.48 19.85
CA ALA A 326 1.85 8.82 20.49
C ALA A 326 2.87 8.37 19.44
N GLN A 327 4.16 8.48 19.75
CA GLN A 327 5.24 8.22 18.81
C GLN A 327 5.83 6.81 18.99
N PRO A 328 6.13 6.05 17.91
CA PRO A 328 5.86 6.39 16.50
C PRO A 328 4.36 6.42 16.20
N PRO A 329 3.88 7.35 15.36
CA PRO A 329 2.45 7.57 15.14
C PRO A 329 1.83 6.45 14.29
N THR A 330 0.54 6.19 14.52
CA THR A 330 -0.30 5.46 13.55
C THR A 330 -0.74 6.41 12.44
N ASN A 331 -0.93 5.88 11.23
CA ASN A 331 -1.30 6.67 10.06
C ASN A 331 -2.59 7.47 10.26
N TRP A 332 -2.56 8.76 9.92
CA TRP A 332 -3.74 9.62 9.88
C TRP A 332 -4.54 9.39 8.60
N ASN A 333 -5.86 9.26 8.74
CA ASN A 333 -6.79 9.21 7.61
C ASN A 333 -7.18 10.64 7.19
N GLY A 334 -6.35 11.25 6.34
CA GLY A 334 -6.59 12.56 5.73
C GLY A 334 -5.66 13.67 6.23
N LEU A 335 -5.72 14.81 5.55
CA LEU A 335 -4.82 15.97 5.73
C LEU A 335 -5.10 16.82 6.99
N ALA A 336 -5.96 16.39 7.91
CA ALA A 336 -6.27 17.17 9.11
C ALA A 336 -6.53 16.28 10.33
N GLY A 337 -6.15 16.76 11.51
CA GLY A 337 -6.30 16.02 12.76
C GLY A 337 -5.86 16.79 14.00
N THR A 338 -5.77 16.08 15.12
CA THR A 338 -5.41 16.65 16.44
C THR A 338 -3.99 16.29 16.82
N ILE A 339 -3.13 17.28 16.95
CA ILE A 339 -1.79 17.13 17.55
C ILE A 339 -1.79 17.69 18.97
N GLY A 340 -0.80 17.35 19.79
CA GLY A 340 -0.70 17.85 21.15
C GLY A 340 0.38 17.20 21.99
N CYS A 341 0.51 17.66 23.23
CA CYS A 341 1.43 17.11 24.22
C CYS A 341 1.04 17.53 25.63
N SER A 342 1.67 16.92 26.63
CA SER A 342 1.57 17.28 28.04
C SER A 342 2.78 18.07 28.49
N TRP A 343 2.56 19.31 28.92
CA TRP A 343 3.59 20.17 29.49
C TRP A 343 3.67 19.98 30.99
N THR A 344 4.88 19.92 31.52
CA THR A 344 5.15 19.92 32.97
C THR A 344 6.07 21.08 33.32
N HIS A 345 5.61 21.97 34.20
CA HIS A 345 6.45 23.03 34.79
C HIS A 345 5.99 23.37 36.22
N PRO A 346 6.90 23.67 37.16
CA PRO A 346 6.56 24.14 38.52
C PRO A 346 5.95 25.56 38.62
N LEU A 347 5.77 26.28 37.50
CA LEU A 347 5.27 27.66 37.42
C LEU A 347 4.22 27.73 36.31
N THR A 348 3.30 28.69 36.41
CA THR A 348 2.27 28.92 35.39
C THR A 348 2.89 29.51 34.11
N VAL A 349 2.55 28.93 32.96
CA VAL A 349 2.85 29.49 31.62
C VAL A 349 1.61 30.20 31.11
N SER A 350 1.75 31.47 30.74
CA SER A 350 0.62 32.28 30.26
C SER A 350 0.19 31.85 28.86
N GLY A 351 -1.09 32.06 28.50
CA GLY A 351 -1.59 31.66 27.18
C GLY A 351 -1.07 32.44 25.98
N THR A 352 -0.23 33.46 26.17
CA THR A 352 0.52 34.09 25.06
C THR A 352 1.90 33.48 24.85
N ASP A 353 2.31 32.59 25.75
CA ASP A 353 3.64 32.00 25.82
C ASP A 353 3.61 30.51 25.48
N LEU A 354 2.60 30.07 24.73
CA LEU A 354 2.40 28.70 24.29
C LEU A 354 2.07 28.71 22.80
N GLU A 355 2.94 28.12 22.00
CA GLU A 355 2.89 28.22 20.54
C GLU A 355 3.10 26.86 19.89
N VAL A 356 2.61 26.73 18.65
CA VAL A 356 2.80 25.57 17.80
C VAL A 356 3.20 26.00 16.39
N ARG A 357 4.07 25.24 15.74
CA ARG A 357 4.35 25.31 14.31
C ARG A 357 4.32 23.93 13.68
N ILE A 358 4.12 23.87 12.37
CA ILE A 358 4.02 22.63 11.60
C ILE A 358 4.82 22.74 10.31
N ASP A 359 5.40 21.62 9.89
CA ASP A 359 6.01 21.47 8.57
C ASP A 359 4.84 21.24 7.61
N SER A 360 4.39 22.34 7.02
CA SER A 360 3.11 22.40 6.31
C SER A 360 3.21 21.78 4.92
N ASN A 361 4.41 21.81 4.34
CA ASN A 361 4.74 21.42 2.98
C ASN A 361 5.53 20.08 2.91
N GLY A 362 5.93 19.53 4.06
CA GLY A 362 6.63 18.25 4.19
C GLY A 362 8.04 18.23 3.60
N ASP A 363 8.70 19.38 3.48
CA ASP A 363 10.04 19.47 2.90
C ASP A 363 11.17 19.19 3.91
N GLY A 364 10.82 19.04 5.18
CA GLY A 364 11.76 18.73 6.23
C GLY A 364 12.48 19.95 6.79
N ASP A 365 11.92 21.16 6.67
CA ASP A 365 12.32 22.34 7.43
C ASP A 365 11.13 23.25 7.82
N TYR A 366 11.41 24.42 8.42
CA TYR A 366 10.42 25.42 8.83
C TYR A 366 10.73 26.79 8.20
N SER A 367 11.01 26.82 6.88
CA SER A 367 11.57 28.01 6.22
C SER A 367 10.60 28.84 5.37
N ASP A 368 9.36 28.38 5.19
CA ASP A 368 8.48 28.96 4.15
C ASP A 368 7.82 30.30 4.50
N GLY A 369 7.83 30.70 5.78
CA GLY A 369 7.24 31.95 6.25
C GLY A 369 5.71 31.99 6.15
N GLY A 370 5.06 32.44 7.22
CA GLY A 370 3.61 32.58 7.30
C GLY A 370 2.86 31.28 7.62
N SER A 371 2.94 30.23 6.80
CA SER A 371 2.24 28.94 7.07
C SER A 371 2.93 28.05 8.09
N GLU A 372 4.21 28.30 8.35
CA GLU A 372 5.08 27.53 9.26
C GLU A 372 5.60 28.39 10.42
N ASP A 373 5.10 29.62 10.53
CA ASP A 373 5.39 30.50 11.64
C ASP A 373 4.71 30.00 12.93
N TRP A 374 5.35 30.30 14.06
CA TRP A 374 4.79 30.04 15.39
C TRP A 374 3.39 30.65 15.56
N THR A 375 2.43 29.80 15.94
CA THR A 375 1.04 30.17 16.17
C THR A 375 0.68 30.01 17.64
N ALA A 376 0.22 31.09 18.28
CA ALA A 376 -0.19 31.08 19.68
C ALA A 376 -1.45 30.23 19.92
N LEU A 377 -1.43 29.43 20.98
CA LEU A 377 -2.55 28.63 21.45
C LEU A 377 -3.30 29.36 22.57
N PRO A 378 -4.63 29.22 22.67
CA PRO A 378 -5.42 29.95 23.66
C PRO A 378 -5.30 29.39 25.08
N ASP A 379 -4.60 28.27 25.27
CA ASP A 379 -4.53 27.54 26.53
C ASP A 379 -3.51 28.17 27.49
N THR A 380 -3.79 28.11 28.79
CA THR A 380 -2.84 28.48 29.87
C THR A 380 -2.45 27.21 30.61
N ILE A 381 -1.15 27.03 30.89
CA ILE A 381 -0.64 25.87 31.63
C ILE A 381 -0.47 26.29 33.08
N ASP A 382 -1.33 25.78 33.96
CA ASP A 382 -1.15 25.97 35.40
C ASP A 382 0.05 25.16 35.93
N ALA A 383 0.60 25.56 37.08
CA ALA A 383 1.70 24.81 37.71
C ALA A 383 1.34 23.33 37.90
N GLY A 384 2.19 22.43 37.39
CA GLY A 384 1.93 20.99 37.34
C GLY A 384 2.04 20.43 35.91
N THR A 385 1.34 19.32 35.65
CA THR A 385 1.28 18.68 34.32
C THR A 385 -0.09 18.90 33.69
N GLN A 386 -0.12 19.45 32.47
CA GLN A 386 -1.35 19.71 31.72
C GLN A 386 -1.20 19.39 30.24
N ALA A 387 -2.22 18.75 29.66
CA ALA A 387 -2.28 18.45 28.24
C ALA A 387 -2.80 19.65 27.43
N VAL A 388 -2.15 19.91 26.30
CA VAL A 388 -2.46 20.94 25.32
C VAL A 388 -2.63 20.26 23.97
N THR A 389 -3.63 20.68 23.19
CA THR A 389 -3.90 20.13 21.86
C THR A 389 -4.22 21.23 20.85
N ALA A 390 -3.82 21.02 19.59
CA ALA A 390 -4.15 21.89 18.46
C ALA A 390 -4.80 21.09 17.33
N GLN A 391 -5.76 21.71 16.64
CA GLN A 391 -6.26 21.18 15.36
C GLN A 391 -5.36 21.70 14.25
N VAL A 392 -4.87 20.80 13.40
CA VAL A 392 -3.96 21.15 12.30
C VAL A 392 -4.44 20.57 10.98
N ALA A 393 -4.05 21.23 9.90
CA ALA A 393 -4.25 20.77 8.53
C ALA A 393 -2.96 20.94 7.74
N TYR A 394 -2.56 19.90 7.01
CA TYR A 394 -1.36 19.86 6.18
C TYR A 394 -1.72 20.11 4.72
N ALA A 395 -0.82 20.77 3.98
CA ALA A 395 -1.09 21.13 2.58
C ALA A 395 -0.80 19.98 1.61
N VAL A 396 0.08 19.05 2.00
CA VAL A 396 0.50 17.89 1.21
C VAL A 396 0.56 16.61 2.06
N GLU A 397 0.60 15.47 1.39
CA GLU A 397 0.75 14.13 1.98
C GLU A 397 2.25 13.78 2.11
N GLY A 398 2.63 13.01 3.15
CA GLY A 398 4.03 12.73 3.44
C GLY A 398 4.22 11.70 4.57
N LEU A 399 5.27 10.87 4.45
CA LEU A 399 5.53 9.78 5.39
C LEU A 399 5.72 10.28 6.83
N HIS A 400 6.27 11.48 7.04
CA HIS A 400 6.51 12.08 8.35
C HIS A 400 6.33 13.61 8.30
N GLN A 401 5.13 14.12 8.56
CA GLN A 401 4.92 15.57 8.71
C GLN A 401 5.21 15.97 10.16
N ALA A 402 6.24 16.79 10.37
CA ALA A 402 6.67 17.21 11.69
C ALA A 402 5.78 18.31 12.29
N PHE A 403 5.79 18.41 13.60
CA PHE A 403 5.21 19.53 14.33
C PHE A 403 5.97 19.79 15.63
N GLU A 404 5.98 21.04 16.04
CA GLU A 404 6.68 21.48 17.24
C GLU A 404 5.79 22.40 18.08
N PHE A 405 5.77 22.16 19.38
CA PHE A 405 5.21 23.06 20.38
C PHE A 405 6.33 23.70 21.17
N ARG A 406 6.17 24.96 21.55
CA ARG A 406 7.03 25.59 22.55
C ARG A 406 6.23 26.29 23.63
N ALA A 407 6.80 26.34 24.83
CA ALA A 407 6.22 27.01 25.98
C ALA A 407 7.28 27.87 26.68
N ARG A 408 6.94 29.10 27.09
CA ARG A 408 7.85 29.99 27.84
C ARG A 408 7.52 29.96 29.32
N SER A 409 8.52 29.68 30.15
CA SER A 409 8.38 29.80 31.60
C SER A 409 8.24 31.26 32.05
N GLY A 410 7.77 31.46 33.28
CA GLY A 410 7.62 32.81 33.87
C GLY A 410 8.93 33.58 34.06
N ASN A 411 10.07 32.89 34.05
CA ASN A 411 11.43 33.47 34.03
C ASN A 411 12.02 33.59 32.60
N GLY A 412 11.20 33.38 31.55
CA GLY A 412 11.53 33.76 30.18
C GLY A 412 12.28 32.72 29.34
N LEU A 413 12.46 31.49 29.83
CA LEU A 413 13.07 30.40 29.05
C LEU A 413 12.04 29.63 28.21
N TRP A 414 12.43 29.26 26.99
CA TRP A 414 11.63 28.40 26.13
C TRP A 414 11.95 26.92 26.37
N GLY A 415 10.89 26.12 26.45
CA GLY A 415 10.96 24.67 26.34
C GLY A 415 10.29 24.24 25.05
N TYR A 416 10.90 23.28 24.36
CA TYR A 416 10.45 22.77 23.06
C TYR A 416 9.97 21.32 23.21
N SER A 417 8.97 20.95 22.41
CA SER A 417 8.55 19.57 22.27
C SER A 417 9.52 18.79 21.39
N GLY A 418 9.51 17.47 21.52
CA GLY A 418 10.40 16.63 20.73
C GLY A 418 11.00 15.53 21.59
N THR A 419 11.88 14.74 20.99
CA THR A 419 12.59 13.66 21.68
C THR A 419 13.78 14.16 22.51
N SER A 420 14.34 15.31 22.13
CA SER A 420 15.48 15.95 22.79
C SER A 420 15.13 17.33 23.38
N GLY A 421 13.97 17.90 23.02
CA GLY A 421 13.49 19.18 23.52
C GLY A 421 14.29 20.37 22.99
N THR A 422 14.81 20.24 21.77
CA THR A 422 15.60 21.25 21.06
C THR A 422 14.76 21.99 20.04
N GLU A 423 15.08 23.25 19.76
CA GLU A 423 14.37 23.98 18.71
C GLU A 423 14.70 23.41 17.32
N GLY A 424 13.66 23.10 16.55
CA GLY A 424 13.77 22.75 15.14
C GLY A 424 13.49 21.27 14.84
N ILE A 425 13.40 20.97 13.55
CA ILE A 425 12.71 19.75 13.07
C ILE A 425 13.39 18.41 13.40
N ALA A 426 14.66 18.43 13.81
CA ALA A 426 15.50 17.24 13.88
C ALA A 426 15.03 16.21 14.93
N ASP A 427 14.46 16.67 16.04
CA ASP A 427 13.98 15.82 17.13
C ASP A 427 12.46 15.83 17.30
N ASP A 428 11.76 16.51 16.39
CA ASP A 428 10.34 16.74 16.44
C ASP A 428 9.51 15.46 16.32
N TRP A 429 8.33 15.53 16.91
CA TRP A 429 7.33 14.51 16.71
C TRP A 429 6.65 14.73 15.38
N TYR A 430 6.20 13.64 14.78
CA TYR A 430 5.59 13.69 13.47
C TYR A 430 4.24 12.98 13.45
N VAL A 431 3.45 13.28 12.44
CA VAL A 431 2.31 12.47 12.02
C VAL A 431 2.68 11.75 10.74
N SER A 432 2.30 10.48 10.62
CA SER A 432 2.41 9.77 9.35
C SER A 432 1.12 9.97 8.57
N ILE A 433 1.20 10.78 7.51
CA ILE A 433 0.09 10.98 6.57
C ILE A 433 0.39 10.11 5.38
N VAL A 434 0.00 8.84 5.49
CA VAL A 434 0.20 7.89 4.39
C VAL A 434 -0.82 8.20 3.32
N GLU A 435 -0.39 8.17 2.05
CA GLU A 435 -1.30 7.99 0.92
C GLU A 435 -2.33 6.91 1.32
N PRO A 436 -3.63 7.06 1.09
CA PRO A 436 -4.46 5.86 1.03
C PRO A 436 -3.76 4.94 0.04
N ASP A 437 -3.31 3.76 0.50
CA ASP A 437 -2.60 2.77 -0.32
C ASP A 437 -3.16 2.81 -1.73
N SER A 438 -2.49 3.50 -2.66
CA SER A 438 -3.11 3.78 -3.95
C SER A 438 -2.94 2.59 -4.90
N ILE A 439 -2.22 1.57 -4.43
CA ILE A 439 -1.83 0.38 -5.15
C ILE A 439 -2.80 -0.74 -4.72
N PRO A 440 -3.80 -1.08 -5.55
CA PRO A 440 -4.73 -2.11 -5.16
C PRO A 440 -4.03 -3.47 -5.05
N PRO A 441 -4.53 -4.38 -4.19
CA PRO A 441 -3.97 -5.72 -4.08
C PRO A 441 -3.87 -6.42 -5.45
N THR A 442 -2.90 -7.32 -5.60
CA THR A 442 -2.81 -8.11 -6.83
C THR A 442 -4.03 -9.02 -7.01
N SER A 443 -4.53 -9.12 -8.25
CA SER A 443 -5.68 -9.97 -8.59
C SER A 443 -5.34 -11.44 -8.38
N SER A 444 -6.25 -12.17 -7.73
CA SER A 444 -6.17 -13.62 -7.59
C SER A 444 -6.82 -14.35 -8.77
N THR A 445 -6.32 -15.54 -9.08
CA THR A 445 -7.02 -16.50 -9.94
C THR A 445 -8.03 -17.28 -9.11
N LEU A 446 -9.28 -17.26 -9.54
CA LEU A 446 -10.39 -17.98 -8.92
C LEU A 446 -10.61 -19.30 -9.65
N LEU A 447 -10.87 -20.36 -8.89
CA LEU A 447 -11.17 -21.71 -9.36
C LEU A 447 -12.38 -22.27 -8.59
N THR A 448 -13.08 -23.22 -9.18
CA THR A 448 -14.15 -23.96 -8.48
C THR A 448 -13.64 -25.31 -8.01
N GLY A 449 -13.96 -25.67 -6.77
CA GLY A 449 -13.77 -27.00 -6.20
C GLY A 449 -15.03 -27.86 -6.31
N GLY A 450 -15.29 -28.62 -5.24
CA GLY A 450 -16.50 -29.44 -5.10
C GLY A 450 -17.77 -28.59 -4.97
N SER A 451 -18.89 -29.17 -5.36
CA SER A 451 -20.23 -28.58 -5.21
C SER A 451 -21.14 -29.57 -4.50
N SER A 452 -22.18 -29.06 -3.86
CA SER A 452 -23.30 -29.84 -3.32
C SER A 452 -24.61 -29.32 -3.91
N ALA A 453 -25.75 -29.82 -3.43
CA ALA A 453 -27.06 -29.31 -3.80
C ALA A 453 -27.26 -27.82 -3.45
N ASN A 454 -26.56 -27.26 -2.45
CA ASN A 454 -26.78 -25.88 -2.00
C ASN A 454 -25.50 -25.07 -1.71
N SER A 455 -24.33 -25.59 -2.11
CA SER A 455 -23.05 -24.94 -1.88
C SER A 455 -22.06 -25.18 -2.99
N VAL A 456 -21.12 -24.26 -3.14
CA VAL A 456 -19.97 -24.38 -4.04
C VAL A 456 -18.71 -23.99 -3.27
N THR A 457 -17.71 -24.86 -3.27
CA THR A 457 -16.37 -24.54 -2.77
C THR A 457 -15.61 -23.80 -3.86
N LEU A 458 -15.04 -22.66 -3.50
CA LEU A 458 -14.15 -21.85 -4.32
C LEU A 458 -12.72 -21.99 -3.81
N LEU A 459 -11.77 -22.07 -4.73
CA LEU A 459 -10.34 -22.15 -4.47
C LEU A 459 -9.66 -20.96 -5.16
N PHE A 460 -8.64 -20.37 -4.55
CA PHE A 460 -7.97 -19.21 -5.12
C PHE A 460 -6.52 -19.07 -4.62
N SER A 461 -5.68 -18.39 -5.39
CA SER A 461 -4.32 -18.06 -4.98
C SER A 461 -4.35 -16.89 -3.97
N PRO A 462 -3.76 -17.03 -2.77
CA PRO A 462 -3.71 -15.95 -1.81
C PRO A 462 -2.91 -14.76 -2.37
N THR A 463 -3.35 -13.53 -2.07
CA THR A 463 -2.57 -12.32 -2.35
C THR A 463 -1.36 -12.22 -1.41
N VAL A 464 -0.34 -11.48 -1.84
CA VAL A 464 0.92 -11.25 -1.11
C VAL A 464 1.07 -9.76 -0.77
N GLU A 465 0.00 -9.16 -0.26
CA GLU A 465 -0.08 -7.74 0.10
C GLU A 465 0.11 -7.53 1.60
N ASP A 466 0.93 -6.55 1.98
CA ASP A 466 1.27 -6.23 3.38
C ASP A 466 0.12 -5.52 4.10
N HIS A 467 -0.79 -4.87 3.37
CA HIS A 467 -1.97 -4.18 3.90
C HIS A 467 -3.31 -4.91 3.65
N PHE A 468 -3.30 -6.23 3.44
CA PHE A 468 -4.51 -7.02 3.21
C PHE A 468 -5.57 -6.86 4.33
N ALA A 469 -6.83 -6.67 3.95
CA ALA A 469 -7.97 -6.68 4.87
C ALA A 469 -8.85 -7.92 4.72
N ARG A 470 -9.36 -8.21 3.51
CA ARG A 470 -10.27 -9.34 3.27
C ARG A 470 -10.40 -9.72 1.79
N TYR A 471 -10.96 -10.89 1.52
CA TYR A 471 -11.51 -11.24 0.22
C TYR A 471 -13.02 -11.02 0.16
N GLU A 472 -13.51 -10.57 -0.99
CA GLU A 472 -14.93 -10.43 -1.29
C GLU A 472 -15.28 -11.24 -2.54
N PHE A 473 -16.40 -11.97 -2.47
CA PHE A 473 -16.92 -12.75 -3.59
C PHE A 473 -18.28 -12.22 -4.03
N ARG A 474 -18.51 -12.17 -5.34
CA ARG A 474 -19.81 -11.91 -5.94
C ARG A 474 -20.33 -13.18 -6.57
N CYS A 475 -21.59 -13.51 -6.31
CA CYS A 475 -22.26 -14.69 -6.86
C CYS A 475 -23.59 -14.34 -7.54
N SER A 476 -23.79 -14.84 -8.75
CA SER A 476 -25.00 -14.59 -9.54
C SER A 476 -25.40 -15.80 -10.38
N THR A 477 -26.66 -15.87 -10.77
CA THR A 477 -27.10 -16.77 -11.85
C THR A 477 -26.92 -16.17 -13.23
N ASP A 478 -26.62 -14.86 -13.31
CA ASP A 478 -26.23 -14.20 -14.55
C ASP A 478 -24.75 -14.51 -14.86
N SER A 479 -24.46 -14.77 -16.13
CA SER A 479 -23.09 -14.93 -16.61
C SER A 479 -22.27 -13.65 -16.43
N LEU A 480 -22.89 -12.48 -16.38
CA LEU A 480 -22.23 -11.19 -16.20
C LEU A 480 -22.08 -10.77 -14.73
N VAL A 481 -21.70 -11.70 -13.84
CA VAL A 481 -21.54 -11.40 -12.41
C VAL A 481 -20.70 -10.13 -12.17
N ASP A 482 -21.29 -9.19 -11.47
CA ASP A 482 -20.75 -7.86 -11.19
C ASP A 482 -20.84 -7.48 -9.71
N GLU A 483 -20.51 -6.24 -9.40
CA GLU A 483 -20.42 -5.75 -8.01
C GLU A 483 -21.77 -5.53 -7.34
N SER A 484 -22.88 -5.58 -8.08
CA SER A 484 -24.24 -5.46 -7.55
C SER A 484 -24.84 -6.80 -7.11
N ASP A 485 -24.21 -7.91 -7.50
CA ASP A 485 -24.66 -9.26 -7.17
C ASP A 485 -24.43 -9.65 -5.71
N LEU A 486 -24.97 -10.81 -5.33
CA LEU A 486 -24.91 -11.35 -3.97
C LEU A 486 -23.46 -11.36 -3.48
N LEU A 487 -23.25 -10.77 -2.31
CA LEU A 487 -21.95 -10.60 -1.69
C LEU A 487 -21.71 -11.71 -0.68
N TRP A 488 -20.53 -12.32 -0.74
CA TRP A 488 -20.03 -13.29 0.23
C TRP A 488 -18.67 -12.84 0.75
N THR A 489 -18.54 -12.58 2.05
CA THR A 489 -17.31 -12.01 2.66
C THR A 489 -16.92 -12.70 3.96
N ASP A 490 -15.96 -12.12 4.67
CA ASP A 490 -15.59 -12.39 6.05
C ASP A 490 -16.75 -12.39 7.07
N THR A 491 -17.89 -11.76 6.75
CA THR A 491 -19.11 -11.87 7.56
C THR A 491 -19.75 -13.25 7.46
N ASP A 492 -19.64 -13.89 6.30
CA ASP A 492 -20.18 -15.23 6.02
C ASP A 492 -19.14 -16.33 6.33
N ASP A 493 -17.86 -16.06 6.04
CA ASP A 493 -16.72 -16.94 6.31
C ASP A 493 -15.53 -16.16 6.90
N PRO A 494 -15.35 -16.15 8.24
CA PRO A 494 -14.30 -15.37 8.92
C PRO A 494 -12.87 -15.66 8.46
N SER A 495 -12.60 -16.78 7.78
CA SER A 495 -11.28 -17.08 7.23
C SER A 495 -10.88 -16.11 6.10
N LEU A 496 -11.86 -15.45 5.45
CA LEU A 496 -11.61 -14.52 4.36
C LEU A 496 -10.93 -13.21 4.79
N ALA A 497 -10.86 -12.92 6.09
CA ALA A 497 -10.07 -11.81 6.64
C ALA A 497 -8.62 -12.20 7.01
N GLN A 498 -8.21 -13.46 6.76
CA GLN A 498 -6.86 -13.93 7.09
C GLN A 498 -5.97 -13.99 5.85
N LEU A 499 -4.79 -13.36 5.95
CA LEU A 499 -3.76 -13.45 4.92
C LEU A 499 -3.32 -14.92 4.73
N GLY A 500 -3.25 -15.37 3.47
CA GLY A 500 -2.90 -16.76 3.13
C GLY A 500 -4.09 -17.72 2.96
N THR A 501 -5.33 -17.30 3.25
CA THR A 501 -6.52 -18.10 2.93
C THR A 501 -6.60 -18.36 1.42
N TYR A 502 -6.93 -19.60 1.04
CA TYR A 502 -6.92 -20.07 -0.35
C TYR A 502 -8.23 -20.75 -0.78
N ALA A 503 -9.23 -20.82 0.11
CA ALA A 503 -10.50 -21.48 -0.18
C ALA A 503 -11.63 -20.90 0.68
N THR A 504 -12.86 -20.96 0.16
CA THR A 504 -14.11 -20.70 0.91
C THR A 504 -15.24 -21.56 0.34
N THR A 505 -16.31 -21.78 1.10
CA THR A 505 -17.50 -22.50 0.63
C THR A 505 -18.71 -21.58 0.69
N VAL A 506 -19.16 -21.11 -0.47
CA VAL A 506 -20.37 -20.30 -0.61
C VAL A 506 -21.59 -21.20 -0.43
N THR A 507 -22.47 -20.85 0.51
CA THR A 507 -23.66 -21.65 0.85
C THR A 507 -24.96 -20.87 0.58
N GLY A 508 -26.11 -21.55 0.62
CA GLY A 508 -27.40 -20.92 0.37
C GLY A 508 -27.75 -20.79 -1.11
N LEU A 509 -27.05 -21.52 -1.98
CA LEU A 509 -27.27 -21.51 -3.41
C LEU A 509 -28.44 -22.42 -3.81
N ALA A 510 -29.18 -22.04 -4.85
CA ALA A 510 -30.26 -22.87 -5.39
C ALA A 510 -29.68 -24.13 -6.07
N SER A 511 -30.33 -25.29 -5.89
CA SER A 511 -29.91 -26.58 -6.45
C SER A 511 -30.10 -26.67 -7.96
N GLY A 512 -29.24 -27.43 -8.65
CA GLY A 512 -29.30 -27.60 -10.11
C GLY A 512 -29.17 -26.30 -10.91
N THR A 513 -28.68 -25.24 -10.28
CA THR A 513 -28.64 -23.90 -10.82
C THR A 513 -27.20 -23.57 -11.18
N ALA A 514 -26.99 -22.95 -12.34
CA ALA A 514 -25.70 -22.43 -12.72
C ALA A 514 -25.41 -21.15 -11.93
N TRP A 515 -24.30 -21.14 -11.20
CA TRP A 515 -23.81 -19.98 -10.48
C TRP A 515 -22.47 -19.53 -11.04
N TYR A 516 -22.34 -18.22 -11.21
CA TYR A 516 -21.14 -17.54 -11.64
C TYR A 516 -20.55 -16.77 -10.46
N PHE A 517 -19.23 -16.82 -10.33
CA PHE A 517 -18.51 -16.23 -9.21
C PHE A 517 -17.37 -15.34 -9.70
N ARG A 518 -17.13 -14.25 -8.99
CA ARG A 518 -15.93 -13.41 -9.09
C ARG A 518 -15.43 -13.06 -7.70
N MET A 519 -14.14 -12.75 -7.60
CA MET A 519 -13.55 -12.31 -6.34
C MET A 519 -12.68 -11.06 -6.51
N TRP A 520 -12.50 -10.37 -5.39
CA TRP A 520 -11.60 -9.25 -5.20
C TRP A 520 -10.85 -9.43 -3.88
N ALA A 521 -9.58 -9.06 -3.86
CA ALA A 521 -8.85 -8.81 -2.62
C ALA A 521 -9.01 -7.33 -2.27
N VAL A 522 -9.23 -7.04 -0.99
CA VAL A 522 -9.43 -5.68 -0.46
C VAL A 522 -8.36 -5.41 0.58
N ASP A 523 -7.69 -4.27 0.46
CA ASP A 523 -6.75 -3.79 1.48
C ASP A 523 -7.46 -3.05 2.62
N GLN A 524 -6.69 -2.63 3.64
CA GLN A 524 -7.18 -1.88 4.79
C GLN A 524 -7.62 -0.45 4.45
N ALA A 525 -7.19 0.10 3.31
CA ALA A 525 -7.64 1.40 2.78
C ALA A 525 -8.95 1.29 1.98
N GLY A 526 -9.38 0.07 1.65
CA GLY A 526 -10.62 -0.22 0.92
C GLY A 526 -10.44 -0.34 -0.60
N ASN A 527 -9.22 -0.30 -1.13
CA ASN A 527 -9.00 -0.51 -2.55
C ASN A 527 -9.15 -1.99 -2.89
N ARG A 528 -9.69 -2.23 -4.08
CA ARG A 528 -9.96 -3.56 -4.58
C ARG A 528 -8.97 -3.90 -5.66
N SER A 529 -8.46 -5.13 -5.64
CA SER A 529 -7.74 -5.71 -6.76
C SER A 529 -8.52 -5.55 -8.07
N SER A 530 -7.87 -5.75 -9.21
CA SER A 530 -8.66 -6.07 -10.42
C SER A 530 -9.54 -7.30 -10.15
N ALA A 531 -10.71 -7.35 -10.80
CA ALA A 531 -11.61 -8.50 -10.67
C ALA A 531 -10.90 -9.78 -11.13
N SER A 532 -11.08 -10.88 -10.38
CA SER A 532 -10.60 -12.19 -10.80
C SER A 532 -11.19 -12.62 -12.15
N ASN A 533 -10.64 -13.70 -12.72
CA ASN A 533 -11.41 -14.45 -13.71
C ASN A 533 -12.77 -14.86 -13.13
N ARG A 534 -13.76 -14.94 -13.99
CA ARG A 534 -15.07 -15.46 -13.60
C ARG A 534 -14.96 -16.98 -13.57
N VAL A 535 -15.70 -17.63 -12.67
CA VAL A 535 -15.84 -19.09 -12.69
C VAL A 535 -17.30 -19.48 -12.62
N ARG A 536 -17.66 -20.58 -13.29
CA ARG A 536 -19.01 -21.12 -13.31
C ARG A 536 -19.02 -22.47 -12.60
N LYS A 537 -20.00 -22.68 -11.72
CA LYS A 537 -20.30 -23.99 -11.17
C LYS A 537 -21.80 -24.21 -11.14
N VAL A 538 -22.23 -25.37 -11.60
CA VAL A 538 -23.61 -25.84 -11.42
C VAL A 538 -23.66 -26.51 -10.05
N THR A 539 -24.50 -26.02 -9.14
CA THR A 539 -24.82 -26.76 -7.92
C THR A 539 -25.38 -28.10 -8.32
N GLU A 540 -25.07 -29.16 -7.57
CA GLU A 540 -25.48 -30.49 -7.95
C GLU A 540 -27.01 -30.50 -8.17
N GLY A 541 -27.40 -30.82 -9.40
CA GLY A 541 -28.80 -30.99 -9.74
C GLY A 541 -29.36 -32.12 -8.89
N SER A 542 -30.63 -32.00 -8.53
CA SER A 542 -31.37 -33.11 -7.94
C SER A 542 -31.38 -34.28 -8.94
N GLN A 543 -30.38 -35.15 -8.89
CA GLN A 543 -30.32 -36.40 -9.65
C GLN A 543 -31.52 -37.23 -9.20
N VAL A 544 -32.43 -37.57 -10.10
CA VAL A 544 -33.65 -38.31 -9.75
C VAL A 544 -33.25 -39.68 -9.19
N SER A 545 -33.75 -40.05 -8.00
CA SER A 545 -33.53 -41.40 -7.49
C SER A 545 -33.94 -42.45 -8.53
N PRO A 546 -33.18 -43.54 -8.71
CA PRO A 546 -33.55 -44.58 -9.67
C PRO A 546 -34.94 -45.15 -9.35
N VAL A 547 -35.70 -45.52 -10.37
CA VAL A 547 -36.94 -46.29 -10.18
C VAL A 547 -36.56 -47.65 -9.60
N THR A 548 -37.00 -47.93 -8.37
CA THR A 548 -36.62 -49.14 -7.63
C THR A 548 -37.66 -50.26 -7.69
N ASP A 549 -38.86 -49.97 -8.20
CA ASP A 549 -40.04 -50.84 -8.13
C ASP A 549 -40.70 -51.08 -9.50
N LEU A 550 -39.91 -51.16 -10.57
CA LEU A 550 -40.46 -51.49 -11.89
C LEU A 550 -41.09 -52.89 -11.89
N HIS A 551 -42.40 -52.95 -12.12
CA HIS A 551 -43.19 -54.16 -12.25
C HIS A 551 -43.64 -54.38 -13.70
N ALA A 552 -43.51 -55.61 -14.18
CA ALA A 552 -43.99 -56.03 -15.51
C ALA A 552 -45.06 -57.12 -15.35
N ALA A 553 -46.22 -56.94 -16.00
CA ALA A 553 -47.31 -57.90 -16.00
C ALA A 553 -47.79 -58.17 -17.44
N VAL A 554 -48.06 -59.43 -17.75
CA VAL A 554 -48.65 -59.80 -19.05
C VAL A 554 -50.13 -59.37 -19.06
N GLN A 555 -50.52 -58.58 -20.05
CA GLN A 555 -51.89 -58.13 -20.24
C GLN A 555 -52.27 -58.25 -21.72
N GLY A 556 -53.15 -59.20 -22.04
CA GLY A 556 -53.53 -59.50 -23.42
C GLY A 556 -52.35 -60.01 -24.25
N ASN A 557 -52.05 -59.32 -25.35
CA ASN A 557 -50.94 -59.61 -26.29
C ASN A 557 -49.70 -58.72 -26.06
N GLY A 558 -49.61 -58.04 -24.92
CA GLY A 558 -48.52 -57.14 -24.59
C GLY A 558 -48.07 -57.25 -23.13
N ILE A 559 -47.12 -56.38 -22.75
CA ILE A 559 -46.61 -56.28 -21.39
C ILE A 559 -46.97 -54.89 -20.86
N GLN A 560 -47.67 -54.86 -19.72
CA GLN A 560 -47.93 -53.64 -18.97
C GLN A 560 -46.80 -53.43 -17.96
N LEU A 561 -46.12 -52.30 -18.07
CA LEU A 561 -45.13 -51.82 -17.11
C LEU A 561 -45.78 -50.81 -16.16
N THR A 562 -45.50 -50.92 -14.86
CA THR A 562 -45.96 -50.01 -13.80
C THR A 562 -44.86 -49.79 -12.76
N TRP A 563 -44.77 -48.57 -12.23
CA TRP A 563 -43.76 -48.19 -11.23
C TRP A 563 -44.27 -47.07 -10.33
N THR A 564 -43.50 -46.72 -9.31
CA THR A 564 -43.73 -45.50 -8.52
C THR A 564 -42.78 -44.42 -9.00
N ALA A 565 -43.29 -43.20 -9.19
CA ALA A 565 -42.45 -42.05 -9.50
C ALA A 565 -41.51 -41.75 -8.32
N PRO A 566 -40.19 -41.66 -8.54
CA PRO A 566 -39.26 -41.18 -7.52
C PRO A 566 -39.70 -39.80 -7.00
N THR A 567 -39.80 -39.65 -5.68
CA THR A 567 -40.21 -38.38 -5.06
C THR A 567 -39.03 -37.61 -4.48
N ALA A 568 -37.81 -38.13 -4.59
CA ALA A 568 -36.60 -37.55 -4.02
C ALA A 568 -35.40 -37.74 -4.96
N ASP A 569 -34.39 -36.90 -4.79
CA ASP A 569 -33.09 -37.08 -5.44
C ASP A 569 -32.34 -38.33 -4.91
N ILE A 570 -31.21 -38.70 -5.53
CA ILE A 570 -30.35 -39.84 -5.11
C ILE A 570 -29.81 -39.69 -3.68
N TYR A 571 -29.90 -38.49 -3.09
CA TYR A 571 -29.45 -38.18 -1.73
C TYR A 571 -30.61 -38.19 -0.71
N GLY A 572 -31.86 -38.32 -1.16
CA GLY A 572 -33.05 -38.41 -0.34
C GLY A 572 -33.49 -37.08 0.28
N GLN A 573 -33.02 -35.93 -0.22
CA GLN A 573 -33.16 -34.64 0.47
C GLN A 573 -34.14 -33.65 -0.18
N THR A 574 -34.38 -33.74 -1.50
CA THR A 574 -35.18 -32.73 -2.23
C THR A 574 -36.28 -33.36 -3.08
N PRO A 575 -37.52 -32.82 -3.10
CA PRO A 575 -38.53 -33.20 -4.08
C PRO A 575 -38.10 -32.84 -5.50
N VAL A 576 -38.10 -33.81 -6.43
CA VAL A 576 -37.71 -33.59 -7.83
C VAL A 576 -38.93 -33.67 -8.73
N ALA A 577 -39.11 -32.67 -9.61
CA ALA A 577 -40.14 -32.69 -10.65
C ALA A 577 -39.67 -33.57 -11.82
N ILE A 578 -40.38 -34.66 -12.06
CA ILE A 578 -40.13 -35.56 -13.20
C ILE A 578 -40.89 -35.01 -14.41
N GLU A 579 -40.17 -34.76 -15.50
CA GLU A 579 -40.76 -34.29 -16.75
C GLU A 579 -41.34 -35.46 -17.54
N HIS A 580 -40.53 -36.51 -17.73
CA HIS A 580 -40.95 -37.75 -18.38
C HIS A 580 -40.07 -38.94 -17.97
N PHE A 581 -40.52 -40.14 -18.30
CA PHE A 581 -39.79 -41.39 -18.18
C PHE A 581 -39.43 -41.91 -19.56
N GLU A 582 -38.18 -42.35 -19.72
CA GLU A 582 -37.73 -43.11 -20.88
C GLU A 582 -37.84 -44.61 -20.59
N VAL A 583 -38.47 -45.34 -21.50
CA VAL A 583 -38.65 -46.79 -21.40
C VAL A 583 -37.70 -47.45 -22.37
N HIS A 584 -36.79 -48.28 -21.86
CA HIS A 584 -35.82 -49.00 -22.67
C HIS A 584 -36.04 -50.50 -22.61
N SER A 585 -35.73 -51.18 -23.71
CA SER A 585 -35.82 -52.64 -23.83
C SER A 585 -34.59 -53.23 -24.50
N SER A 586 -34.14 -54.38 -24.00
CA SER A 586 -33.08 -55.19 -24.60
C SER A 586 -33.29 -56.67 -24.29
N VAL A 587 -32.61 -57.55 -25.01
CA VAL A 587 -32.54 -58.99 -24.68
C VAL A 587 -31.46 -59.30 -23.64
N ASP A 588 -30.52 -58.38 -23.44
CA ASP A 588 -29.47 -58.46 -22.42
C ASP A 588 -29.98 -57.86 -21.10
N PRO A 589 -30.02 -58.62 -19.98
CA PRO A 589 -30.44 -58.09 -18.67
C PRO A 589 -29.51 -57.03 -18.08
N PHE A 590 -28.28 -56.89 -18.59
CA PHE A 590 -27.28 -55.96 -18.06
C PHE A 590 -27.08 -54.72 -18.94
N PHE A 591 -27.88 -54.57 -20.01
CA PHE A 591 -27.73 -53.47 -20.96
C PHE A 591 -27.76 -52.08 -20.32
N VAL A 592 -27.02 -51.13 -20.87
CA VAL A 592 -27.05 -49.73 -20.46
C VAL A 592 -28.06 -49.00 -21.34
N PRO A 593 -29.02 -48.24 -20.76
CA PRO A 593 -29.93 -47.39 -21.52
C PRO A 593 -29.20 -46.46 -22.50
N SER A 594 -29.72 -46.34 -23.72
CA SER A 594 -29.17 -45.54 -24.82
C SER A 594 -30.26 -45.28 -25.87
N ALA A 595 -30.01 -44.36 -26.81
CA ALA A 595 -30.96 -44.08 -27.90
C ALA A 595 -31.37 -45.34 -28.69
N GLY A 596 -30.43 -46.28 -28.92
CA GLY A 596 -30.71 -47.53 -29.63
C GLY A 596 -31.53 -48.56 -28.84
N THR A 597 -31.77 -48.35 -27.53
CA THR A 597 -32.57 -49.22 -26.67
C THR A 597 -33.89 -48.58 -26.24
N LEU A 598 -34.09 -47.30 -26.56
CA LEU A 598 -35.30 -46.55 -26.25
C LEU A 598 -36.48 -47.06 -27.08
N ILE A 599 -37.58 -47.43 -26.41
CA ILE A 599 -38.81 -47.91 -27.06
C ILE A 599 -40.00 -46.95 -26.87
N GLY A 600 -39.81 -45.87 -26.12
CA GLY A 600 -40.77 -44.76 -26.00
C GLY A 600 -40.61 -43.98 -24.71
N THR A 601 -41.41 -42.92 -24.58
CA THR A 601 -41.44 -42.03 -23.41
C THR A 601 -42.86 -41.90 -22.86
N THR A 602 -43.00 -41.57 -21.57
CA THR A 602 -44.30 -41.32 -20.94
C THR A 602 -44.18 -40.35 -19.76
N THR A 603 -45.22 -39.57 -19.49
CA THR A 603 -45.32 -38.69 -18.32
C THR A 603 -46.05 -39.35 -17.15
N GLY A 604 -46.70 -40.50 -17.37
CA GLY A 604 -47.39 -41.27 -16.35
C GLY A 604 -46.53 -42.38 -15.75
N THR A 605 -47.01 -43.04 -14.69
CA THR A 605 -46.32 -44.14 -14.01
C THR A 605 -46.64 -45.53 -14.58
N SER A 606 -47.00 -45.57 -15.87
CA SER A 606 -47.34 -46.80 -16.57
C SER A 606 -47.05 -46.70 -18.07
N TYR A 607 -46.64 -47.81 -18.69
CA TYR A 607 -46.38 -47.91 -20.14
C TYR A 607 -46.78 -49.29 -20.68
N PHE A 608 -47.50 -49.33 -21.80
CA PHE A 608 -47.93 -50.58 -22.43
C PHE A 608 -47.05 -50.91 -23.63
N VAL A 609 -46.36 -52.04 -23.58
CA VAL A 609 -45.51 -52.54 -24.67
C VAL A 609 -46.35 -53.45 -25.55
N ASN A 610 -46.70 -52.97 -26.74
CA ASN A 610 -47.47 -53.72 -27.75
C ASN A 610 -46.58 -54.77 -28.45
N ASN A 611 -46.99 -56.04 -28.38
CA ASN A 611 -46.44 -57.14 -29.18
C ASN A 611 -44.90 -57.22 -29.19
N PRO A 612 -44.26 -57.55 -28.04
CA PRO A 612 -42.79 -57.47 -27.86
C PRO A 612 -41.95 -58.45 -28.70
N GLY A 613 -42.54 -59.12 -29.70
CA GLY A 613 -41.91 -60.20 -30.47
C GLY A 613 -42.01 -61.53 -29.73
N GLY A 614 -42.58 -62.55 -30.39
CA GLY A 614 -42.76 -63.88 -29.81
C GLY A 614 -41.43 -64.55 -29.43
N ASP A 615 -41.46 -65.28 -28.30
CA ASP A 615 -40.43 -66.17 -27.74
C ASP A 615 -39.07 -65.58 -27.31
N VAL A 616 -38.87 -64.26 -27.29
CA VAL A 616 -37.60 -63.64 -26.84
C VAL A 616 -37.73 -63.09 -25.42
N ARG A 617 -36.74 -63.35 -24.54
CA ARG A 617 -36.67 -62.69 -23.23
C ARG A 617 -36.40 -61.20 -23.44
N SER A 618 -37.34 -60.35 -23.02
CA SER A 618 -37.17 -58.90 -23.00
C SER A 618 -36.88 -58.42 -21.57
N CYS A 619 -35.83 -57.63 -21.43
CA CYS A 619 -35.43 -56.96 -20.20
C CYS A 619 -35.73 -55.46 -20.35
N PHE A 620 -36.32 -54.87 -19.32
CA PHE A 620 -36.72 -53.46 -19.36
C PHE A 620 -35.94 -52.66 -18.32
N LYS A 621 -35.54 -51.45 -18.70
CA LYS A 621 -34.99 -50.44 -17.78
C LYS A 621 -35.72 -49.13 -18.00
N MET A 622 -35.75 -48.32 -16.95
CA MET A 622 -36.46 -47.05 -16.97
C MET A 622 -35.56 -45.96 -16.43
N VAL A 623 -35.52 -44.85 -17.15
CA VAL A 623 -34.77 -43.67 -16.77
C VAL A 623 -35.78 -42.58 -16.46
N ALA A 624 -35.74 -42.06 -15.22
CA ALA A 624 -36.54 -40.91 -14.84
C ALA A 624 -35.76 -39.65 -15.20
N VAL A 625 -36.33 -38.82 -16.07
CA VAL A 625 -35.69 -37.60 -16.55
C VAL A 625 -36.26 -36.42 -15.76
N GLY A 626 -35.38 -35.74 -15.01
CA GLY A 626 -35.72 -34.52 -14.27
C GLY A 626 -35.49 -33.27 -15.12
N ALA A 627 -36.11 -32.16 -14.73
CA ALA A 627 -36.05 -30.87 -15.43
C ALA A 627 -34.70 -30.10 -15.27
N GLY A 628 -33.55 -30.78 -15.39
CA GLY A 628 -32.21 -30.19 -15.25
C GLY A 628 -31.52 -29.92 -16.61
N PRO A 629 -30.43 -29.12 -16.64
CA PRO A 629 -29.72 -28.82 -17.87
C PRO A 629 -29.09 -30.10 -18.45
N GLY A 630 -29.32 -30.34 -19.73
CA GLY A 630 -28.89 -31.54 -20.46
C GLY A 630 -27.40 -31.86 -20.31
N GLN A 631 -27.06 -33.15 -20.42
CA GLN A 631 -25.66 -33.60 -20.45
C GLN A 631 -24.90 -32.90 -21.59
N PRO A 632 -23.63 -32.52 -21.39
CA PRO A 632 -22.83 -31.87 -22.43
C PRO A 632 -22.66 -32.79 -23.64
N PHE A 633 -22.86 -32.27 -24.84
CA PHE A 633 -22.68 -33.07 -26.06
C PHE A 633 -21.20 -33.46 -26.22
N PRO A 634 -20.90 -34.74 -26.52
CA PRO A 634 -19.54 -35.18 -26.74
C PRO A 634 -18.99 -34.60 -28.05
N ILE A 635 -17.79 -34.02 -27.97
CA ILE A 635 -17.04 -33.53 -29.13
C ILE A 635 -15.78 -34.41 -29.25
N PRO A 636 -15.68 -35.27 -30.26
CA PRO A 636 -14.47 -36.04 -30.52
C PRO A 636 -13.29 -35.11 -30.80
N LEU A 637 -12.22 -35.23 -30.00
CA LEU A 637 -11.02 -34.42 -30.11
C LEU A 637 -9.80 -35.32 -30.33
N ILE A 638 -8.89 -34.89 -31.20
CA ILE A 638 -7.60 -35.52 -31.45
C ILE A 638 -6.50 -34.65 -30.82
N LEU A 639 -5.60 -35.28 -30.06
CA LEU A 639 -4.44 -34.61 -29.50
C LEU A 639 -3.40 -34.36 -30.59
N VAL A 640 -2.99 -33.10 -30.72
CA VAL A 640 -1.90 -32.64 -31.58
C VAL A 640 -0.72 -32.25 -30.68
N PRO A 641 0.39 -33.02 -30.72
CA PRO A 641 1.59 -32.70 -29.93
C PRO A 641 2.20 -31.34 -30.28
N ALA A 642 2.89 -30.71 -29.33
CA ALA A 642 3.72 -29.54 -29.62
C ALA A 642 4.87 -29.88 -30.58
N GLY A 643 5.31 -28.92 -31.38
CA GLY A 643 6.41 -29.12 -32.32
C GLY A 643 6.61 -27.96 -33.28
N THR A 644 7.50 -28.19 -34.25
CA THR A 644 7.88 -27.20 -35.26
C THR A 644 7.55 -27.74 -36.66
N PHE A 645 7.09 -26.87 -37.56
CA PHE A 645 6.87 -27.18 -38.97
C PHE A 645 7.17 -25.99 -39.87
N MET A 646 7.22 -26.24 -41.18
CA MET A 646 7.30 -25.18 -42.18
C MET A 646 5.89 -24.76 -42.61
N MET A 647 5.55 -23.50 -42.37
CA MET A 647 4.26 -22.91 -42.72
C MET A 647 4.32 -22.21 -44.07
N GLY A 648 3.28 -22.41 -44.90
CA GLY A 648 3.08 -21.76 -46.19
C GLY A 648 3.35 -22.68 -47.40
N PRO A 649 2.77 -22.35 -48.57
CA PRO A 649 2.86 -23.20 -49.74
C PRO A 649 4.21 -23.07 -50.46
N SER A 650 4.73 -24.19 -50.98
CA SER A 650 5.86 -24.18 -51.90
C SER A 650 5.46 -23.58 -53.26
N GLY A 651 5.62 -22.26 -53.43
CA GLY A 651 5.51 -21.59 -54.74
C GLY A 651 4.49 -20.46 -54.86
N GLY A 652 4.60 -19.43 -54.00
CA GLY A 652 3.91 -18.15 -54.22
C GLY A 652 3.88 -17.21 -53.01
N TYR A 653 4.01 -17.77 -51.81
CA TYR A 653 4.21 -17.06 -50.54
C TYR A 653 5.53 -17.52 -49.90
N PRO A 654 6.16 -16.72 -49.02
CA PRO A 654 7.35 -17.17 -48.31
C PRO A 654 6.98 -18.31 -47.34
N GLU A 655 7.76 -19.39 -47.39
CA GLU A 655 7.73 -20.49 -46.42
C GLU A 655 8.59 -20.12 -45.21
N TYR A 656 8.11 -20.36 -44.00
CA TYR A 656 8.83 -20.00 -42.76
C TYR A 656 8.56 -20.97 -41.62
N GLU A 657 9.50 -21.04 -40.69
CA GLU A 657 9.43 -21.96 -39.55
C GLU A 657 8.44 -21.44 -38.49
N VAL A 658 7.55 -22.31 -38.03
CA VAL A 658 6.64 -22.02 -36.91
C VAL A 658 6.81 -23.08 -35.83
N SER A 659 7.07 -22.62 -34.60
CA SER A 659 7.10 -23.46 -33.40
C SER A 659 5.83 -23.27 -32.58
N LEU A 660 5.07 -24.36 -32.41
CA LEU A 660 3.95 -24.45 -31.47
C LEU A 660 4.46 -25.05 -30.16
N THR A 661 4.46 -24.27 -29.09
CA THR A 661 5.06 -24.70 -27.81
C THR A 661 4.09 -25.46 -26.91
N HIS A 662 2.79 -25.37 -27.21
CA HIS A 662 1.72 -26.03 -26.47
C HIS A 662 1.10 -27.13 -27.32
N GLN A 663 0.85 -28.28 -26.71
CA GLN A 663 0.00 -29.31 -27.32
C GLN A 663 -1.47 -28.86 -27.23
N PHE A 664 -2.25 -29.20 -28.25
CA PHE A 664 -3.65 -28.80 -28.32
C PHE A 664 -4.49 -29.98 -28.78
N GLN A 665 -5.80 -29.86 -28.60
CA GLN A 665 -6.79 -30.82 -29.05
C GLN A 665 -7.62 -30.17 -30.15
N LEU A 666 -7.70 -30.82 -31.31
CA LEU A 666 -8.47 -30.35 -32.45
C LEU A 666 -9.65 -31.30 -32.69
N GLY A 667 -10.81 -30.75 -33.06
CA GLY A 667 -11.99 -31.52 -33.45
C GLY A 667 -11.62 -32.57 -34.48
N GLN A 668 -12.03 -33.82 -34.26
CA GLN A 668 -11.75 -34.91 -35.21
C GLN A 668 -12.37 -34.62 -36.59
N THR A 669 -13.54 -34.00 -36.59
CA THR A 669 -14.30 -33.55 -37.76
C THR A 669 -14.70 -32.08 -37.61
N GLU A 670 -15.33 -31.50 -38.63
CA GLU A 670 -16.08 -30.24 -38.49
C GLU A 670 -17.26 -30.40 -37.50
N VAL A 671 -17.74 -29.26 -36.99
CA VAL A 671 -18.96 -29.23 -36.17
C VAL A 671 -20.17 -29.58 -37.03
N THR A 672 -21.00 -30.50 -36.58
CA THR A 672 -22.21 -30.90 -37.32
C THR A 672 -23.38 -29.96 -37.07
N ASN A 673 -24.36 -29.98 -37.98
CA ASN A 673 -25.63 -29.30 -37.79
C ASN A 673 -26.33 -29.69 -36.48
N SER A 674 -26.37 -30.97 -36.13
CA SER A 674 -26.99 -31.43 -34.88
C SER A 674 -26.27 -30.91 -33.63
N GLN A 675 -24.94 -30.89 -33.65
CA GLN A 675 -24.13 -30.32 -32.56
C GLN A 675 -24.40 -28.82 -32.41
N TYR A 676 -24.36 -28.07 -33.52
CA TYR A 676 -24.61 -26.64 -33.52
C TYR A 676 -26.04 -26.30 -33.07
N LEU A 677 -27.04 -27.00 -33.62
CA LEU A 677 -28.46 -26.81 -33.29
C LEU A 677 -28.70 -27.01 -31.78
N ALA A 678 -28.12 -28.05 -31.20
CA ALA A 678 -28.30 -28.35 -29.79
C ALA A 678 -27.66 -27.29 -28.88
N ALA A 679 -26.46 -26.81 -29.22
CA ALA A 679 -25.81 -25.71 -28.50
C ALA A 679 -26.57 -24.39 -28.68
N LEU A 680 -27.11 -24.13 -29.87
CA LEU A 680 -27.92 -22.94 -30.18
C LEU A 680 -29.24 -22.93 -29.40
N GLN A 681 -29.92 -24.06 -29.32
CA GLN A 681 -31.13 -24.24 -28.51
C GLN A 681 -30.83 -24.02 -27.02
N TRP A 682 -29.77 -24.63 -26.50
CA TRP A 682 -29.32 -24.41 -25.13
C TRP A 682 -29.02 -22.92 -24.86
N ALA A 683 -28.35 -22.24 -25.79
CA ALA A 683 -28.03 -20.82 -25.65
C ALA A 683 -29.30 -19.96 -25.64
N TYR A 684 -30.32 -20.31 -26.42
CA TYR A 684 -31.62 -19.62 -26.43
C TYR A 684 -32.39 -19.80 -25.12
N GLU A 685 -32.43 -21.02 -24.59
CA GLU A 685 -33.06 -21.33 -23.29
C GLU A 685 -32.37 -20.61 -22.13
N ASN A 686 -31.06 -20.38 -22.24
CA ASN A 686 -30.28 -19.62 -21.26
C ASN A 686 -30.24 -18.11 -21.58
N SER A 687 -31.07 -17.62 -22.51
CA SER A 687 -31.16 -16.20 -22.88
C SER A 687 -29.85 -15.57 -23.36
N LEU A 688 -28.91 -16.38 -23.86
CA LEU A 688 -27.64 -15.92 -24.43
C LEU A 688 -27.77 -15.42 -25.87
N VAL A 689 -28.86 -15.83 -26.55
CA VAL A 689 -29.17 -15.40 -27.92
C VAL A 689 -30.58 -14.87 -28.04
N THR A 690 -30.82 -14.02 -29.02
CA THR A 690 -32.15 -13.51 -29.37
C THR A 690 -32.44 -13.75 -30.84
N VAL A 691 -33.70 -14.01 -31.17
CA VAL A 691 -34.14 -14.21 -32.56
C VAL A 691 -34.99 -13.03 -32.97
N ALA A 692 -34.60 -12.32 -34.03
CA ALA A 692 -35.32 -11.18 -34.57
C ALA A 692 -35.04 -11.01 -36.06
N ASN A 693 -36.02 -10.52 -36.82
CA ASN A 693 -35.86 -10.18 -38.24
C ASN A 693 -35.21 -11.30 -39.09
N ASN A 694 -35.58 -12.57 -38.86
CA ASN A 694 -34.96 -13.75 -39.49
C ASN A 694 -33.45 -13.88 -39.27
N HIS A 695 -32.93 -13.42 -38.13
CA HIS A 695 -31.55 -13.63 -37.72
C HIS A 695 -31.51 -14.04 -36.26
N VAL A 696 -30.46 -14.77 -35.89
CA VAL A 696 -30.08 -15.00 -34.50
C VAL A 696 -28.95 -14.05 -34.15
N TYR A 697 -29.11 -13.36 -33.03
CA TYR A 697 -28.15 -12.39 -32.52
C TYR A 697 -27.54 -12.87 -31.21
N ALA A 698 -26.22 -12.69 -31.09
CA ALA A 698 -25.48 -12.80 -29.83
C ALA A 698 -24.53 -11.61 -29.73
N HIS A 699 -24.45 -10.97 -28.55
CA HIS A 699 -23.54 -9.83 -28.32
C HIS A 699 -23.60 -8.74 -29.40
N GLY A 700 -24.80 -8.44 -29.92
CA GLY A 700 -25.03 -7.41 -30.95
C GLY A 700 -24.58 -7.78 -32.37
N GLN A 701 -24.09 -9.00 -32.61
CA GLN A 701 -23.71 -9.51 -33.92
C GLN A 701 -24.70 -10.55 -34.43
N ILE A 702 -24.84 -10.64 -35.75
CA ILE A 702 -25.56 -11.75 -36.39
C ILE A 702 -24.66 -12.99 -36.31
N ILE A 703 -25.18 -14.06 -35.72
CA ILE A 703 -24.47 -15.33 -35.58
C ILE A 703 -24.98 -16.41 -36.54
N VAL A 704 -26.28 -16.36 -36.86
CA VAL A 704 -26.96 -17.23 -37.83
C VAL A 704 -27.95 -16.37 -38.60
N ASP A 705 -27.94 -16.48 -39.92
CA ASP A 705 -28.96 -15.89 -40.79
C ASP A 705 -30.02 -16.96 -41.09
N LEU A 706 -31.26 -16.73 -40.66
CA LEU A 706 -32.40 -17.63 -40.86
C LEU A 706 -33.21 -17.25 -42.11
N SER A 707 -32.82 -16.18 -42.82
CA SER A 707 -33.47 -15.69 -44.04
C SER A 707 -32.91 -16.31 -45.32
N VAL A 708 -31.72 -16.89 -45.23
CA VAL A 708 -31.00 -17.58 -46.32
C VAL A 708 -31.34 -19.08 -46.37
N ASN A 709 -30.87 -19.76 -47.42
CA ASN A 709 -31.15 -21.16 -47.72
C ASN A 709 -30.45 -22.14 -46.75
N GLY A 710 -30.39 -21.82 -45.45
CA GLY A 710 -29.70 -22.59 -44.43
C GLY A 710 -30.47 -23.82 -43.97
N GLU A 711 -29.78 -24.66 -43.19
CA GLU A 711 -30.32 -25.93 -42.67
C GLU A 711 -30.92 -25.78 -41.26
N ILE A 712 -30.96 -24.56 -40.72
CA ILE A 712 -31.49 -24.24 -39.39
C ILE A 712 -32.67 -23.28 -39.53
N THR A 713 -33.80 -23.63 -38.91
CA THR A 713 -35.00 -22.80 -38.80
C THR A 713 -35.37 -22.56 -37.36
N PHE A 714 -36.20 -21.55 -37.12
CA PHE A 714 -36.71 -21.24 -35.80
C PHE A 714 -38.23 -21.05 -35.85
N SER A 715 -38.96 -21.82 -35.04
CA SER A 715 -40.40 -21.67 -34.91
C SER A 715 -40.85 -21.97 -33.48
N ASN A 716 -41.80 -21.17 -32.97
CA ASN A 716 -42.41 -21.36 -31.65
C ASN A 716 -41.44 -21.55 -30.46
N GLY A 717 -40.26 -20.90 -30.50
CA GLY A 717 -39.27 -21.03 -29.41
C GLY A 717 -38.30 -22.20 -29.56
N THR A 718 -38.33 -22.90 -30.69
CA THR A 718 -37.51 -24.09 -30.94
C THR A 718 -36.74 -23.93 -32.25
N PHE A 719 -35.45 -24.27 -32.21
CA PHE A 719 -34.62 -24.44 -33.39
C PHE A 719 -34.78 -25.86 -33.95
N GLU A 720 -35.00 -25.97 -35.26
CA GLU A 720 -35.19 -27.24 -35.94
C GLU A 720 -34.34 -27.29 -37.22
N LEU A 721 -33.85 -28.49 -37.56
CA LEU A 721 -33.21 -28.70 -38.85
C LEU A 721 -34.26 -28.74 -39.96
N CYS A 722 -33.99 -28.05 -41.04
CA CYS A 722 -34.78 -28.13 -42.27
C CYS A 722 -33.91 -28.58 -43.44
N ARG A 723 -34.57 -29.00 -44.52
CA ARG A 723 -33.91 -29.09 -45.83
C ARG A 723 -33.62 -27.69 -46.35
N ALA A 724 -32.48 -27.48 -47.00
CA ALA A 724 -32.18 -26.18 -47.57
C ALA A 724 -33.23 -25.88 -48.66
N SER A 725 -33.93 -24.74 -48.53
CA SER A 725 -35.10 -24.44 -49.37
C SER A 725 -34.77 -24.18 -50.84
N ASN A 726 -33.49 -24.04 -51.21
CA ASN A 726 -33.02 -24.08 -52.58
C ASN A 726 -31.65 -24.75 -52.63
N ALA A 727 -31.55 -25.78 -53.48
CA ALA A 727 -30.43 -25.96 -54.38
C ALA A 727 -29.75 -24.62 -54.65
N GLY A 728 -28.48 -24.45 -54.28
CA GLY A 728 -27.80 -23.15 -54.30
C GLY A 728 -28.00 -22.38 -55.62
N ALA A 729 -27.64 -21.10 -55.66
CA ALA A 729 -27.79 -20.17 -56.80
C ALA A 729 -27.25 -20.66 -58.19
N TRP A 730 -26.76 -21.90 -58.26
CA TRP A 730 -26.17 -22.62 -59.38
C TRP A 730 -26.91 -23.93 -59.77
N GLY A 731 -28.03 -24.30 -59.12
CA GLY A 731 -28.93 -25.37 -59.59
C GLY A 731 -28.68 -26.79 -59.08
N TYR A 732 -27.89 -26.97 -58.00
CA TYR A 732 -27.55 -28.28 -57.42
C TYR A 732 -28.64 -28.84 -56.50
N GLN A 733 -29.33 -29.90 -56.88
CA GLN A 733 -30.46 -30.44 -56.11
C GLN A 733 -30.01 -31.39 -54.99
N GLU A 734 -30.56 -31.20 -53.79
CA GLU A 734 -30.47 -32.18 -52.71
C GLU A 734 -31.08 -33.52 -53.14
N ALA A 735 -30.47 -34.64 -52.72
CA ALA A 735 -31.04 -35.96 -52.94
C ALA A 735 -32.35 -36.13 -52.12
N GLU A 736 -33.32 -36.91 -52.63
CA GLU A 736 -34.59 -37.17 -51.92
C GLU A 736 -34.39 -37.78 -50.51
N THR A 737 -33.23 -38.40 -50.24
CA THR A 737 -32.82 -39.01 -48.98
C THR A 737 -31.88 -38.14 -48.13
N TYR A 738 -31.76 -36.84 -48.42
CA TYR A 738 -30.89 -35.92 -47.68
C TYR A 738 -31.31 -35.77 -46.21
N ASP A 739 -30.33 -35.97 -45.31
CA ASP A 739 -30.44 -35.80 -43.87
C ASP A 739 -29.32 -34.85 -43.39
N PRO A 740 -29.62 -33.59 -43.02
CA PRO A 740 -28.61 -32.61 -42.64
C PRO A 740 -27.96 -32.90 -41.28
N THR A 741 -28.48 -33.84 -40.48
CA THR A 741 -28.12 -34.04 -39.06
C THR A 741 -26.61 -34.13 -38.80
N ASN A 742 -25.90 -34.91 -39.61
CA ASN A 742 -24.46 -35.17 -39.46
C ASN A 742 -23.60 -34.48 -40.50
N HIS A 743 -24.19 -33.61 -41.33
CA HIS A 743 -23.43 -32.76 -42.24
C HIS A 743 -22.77 -31.63 -41.45
N PRO A 744 -21.63 -31.09 -41.94
CA PRO A 744 -20.99 -29.94 -41.30
C PRO A 744 -21.95 -28.74 -41.29
N VAL A 745 -22.01 -28.05 -40.16
CA VAL A 745 -22.74 -26.78 -40.08
C VAL A 745 -22.07 -25.76 -41.00
N LYS A 746 -22.89 -25.04 -41.76
CA LYS A 746 -22.47 -24.00 -42.69
C LYS A 746 -23.47 -22.83 -42.62
N GLU A 747 -23.16 -21.73 -43.30
CA GLU A 747 -23.94 -20.47 -43.17
C GLU A 747 -23.95 -19.92 -41.74
N VAL A 748 -22.86 -20.16 -41.01
CA VAL A 748 -22.60 -19.55 -39.70
C VAL A 748 -21.52 -18.48 -39.84
N THR A 749 -21.73 -17.34 -39.20
CA THR A 749 -20.72 -16.27 -39.19
C THR A 749 -19.54 -16.67 -38.31
N TRP A 750 -18.41 -15.96 -38.42
CA TRP A 750 -17.28 -16.19 -37.52
C TRP A 750 -17.68 -15.96 -36.06
N TYR A 751 -18.57 -14.98 -35.81
CA TYR A 751 -19.13 -14.75 -34.48
C TYR A 751 -19.99 -15.91 -33.99
N GLY A 752 -20.76 -16.55 -34.89
CA GLY A 752 -21.55 -17.72 -34.55
C GLY A 752 -20.70 -18.95 -34.22
N ALA A 753 -19.59 -19.14 -34.92
CA ALA A 753 -18.62 -20.19 -34.60
C ALA A 753 -17.93 -19.93 -33.25
N ALA A 754 -17.53 -18.68 -32.99
CA ALA A 754 -16.92 -18.27 -31.72
C ALA A 754 -17.88 -18.40 -30.53
N CYS A 755 -19.14 -17.99 -30.70
CA CYS A 755 -20.18 -18.19 -29.68
C CYS A 755 -20.39 -19.68 -29.37
N TYR A 756 -20.42 -20.52 -30.39
CA TYR A 756 -20.53 -21.96 -30.20
C TYR A 756 -19.39 -22.50 -29.32
N CYS A 757 -18.14 -22.10 -29.58
CA CYS A 757 -16.99 -22.45 -28.76
C CYS A 757 -17.16 -22.04 -27.29
N ASP A 758 -17.68 -20.84 -27.03
CA ASP A 758 -17.95 -20.39 -25.67
C ASP A 758 -19.04 -21.24 -24.98
N TRP A 759 -20.14 -21.51 -25.67
CA TRP A 759 -21.24 -22.31 -25.10
C TRP A 759 -20.81 -23.73 -24.74
N ILE A 760 -20.08 -24.41 -25.62
CA ILE A 760 -19.57 -25.75 -25.32
C ILE A 760 -18.51 -25.73 -24.21
N SER A 761 -17.75 -24.63 -24.08
CA SER A 761 -16.86 -24.43 -22.94
C SER A 761 -17.66 -24.38 -21.64
N GLU A 762 -18.73 -23.59 -21.60
CA GLU A 762 -19.60 -23.49 -20.42
C GLU A 762 -20.27 -24.81 -20.07
N GLN A 763 -20.74 -25.55 -21.07
CA GLN A 763 -21.33 -26.88 -20.88
C GLN A 763 -20.32 -27.88 -20.32
N HIS A 764 -19.05 -27.79 -20.72
CA HIS A 764 -17.98 -28.67 -20.26
C HIS A 764 -17.26 -28.16 -19.00
N GLY A 765 -17.71 -27.04 -18.42
CA GLY A 765 -17.10 -26.43 -17.23
C GLY A 765 -15.71 -25.85 -17.48
N LEU A 766 -15.43 -25.42 -18.72
CA LEU A 766 -14.21 -24.76 -19.15
C LEU A 766 -14.44 -23.24 -19.27
N GLU A 767 -13.36 -22.45 -19.28
CA GLU A 767 -13.46 -20.98 -19.41
C GLU A 767 -13.75 -20.61 -20.87
N PRO A 768 -14.86 -19.91 -21.17
CA PRO A 768 -15.13 -19.42 -22.52
C PRO A 768 -14.04 -18.47 -23.01
N TYR A 769 -13.56 -18.65 -24.24
CA TYR A 769 -12.42 -17.90 -24.74
C TYR A 769 -12.80 -16.51 -25.27
N TYR A 770 -13.93 -16.35 -25.96
CA TYR A 770 -14.26 -15.13 -26.69
C TYR A 770 -15.08 -14.12 -25.87
N GLN A 771 -16.10 -14.58 -25.14
CA GLN A 771 -16.94 -13.80 -24.22
C GLN A 771 -17.52 -12.51 -24.82
N GLY A 772 -17.91 -12.51 -26.11
CA GLY A 772 -18.41 -11.31 -26.77
C GLY A 772 -17.35 -10.29 -27.22
N ARG A 773 -16.05 -10.60 -27.07
CA ARG A 773 -14.92 -9.70 -27.37
C ARG A 773 -14.46 -9.87 -28.81
N TRP A 774 -15.26 -9.34 -29.74
CA TRP A 774 -15.14 -9.64 -31.17
C TRP A 774 -14.05 -8.88 -31.94
N ASN A 775 -13.86 -7.59 -31.61
CA ASN A 775 -13.05 -6.65 -32.39
C ASN A 775 -11.72 -6.26 -31.72
N GLN A 776 -11.46 -6.81 -30.55
CA GLN A 776 -10.22 -6.68 -29.81
C GLN A 776 -10.07 -8.00 -29.07
N ILE A 777 -9.18 -8.88 -29.51
CA ILE A 777 -8.55 -9.80 -28.55
C ILE A 777 -7.89 -8.82 -27.56
N PRO A 778 -8.39 -8.65 -26.33
CA PRO A 778 -7.84 -7.67 -25.41
C PRO A 778 -6.36 -7.97 -25.23
N ALA A 779 -5.53 -6.93 -25.10
CA ALA A 779 -4.14 -7.09 -24.73
C ALA A 779 -4.04 -8.06 -23.53
N GLY A 780 -3.54 -9.28 -23.77
CA GLY A 780 -3.37 -10.33 -22.75
C GLY A 780 -4.06 -11.68 -22.99
N LEU A 781 -5.02 -11.82 -23.91
CA LEU A 781 -5.62 -13.16 -24.19
C LEU A 781 -4.82 -13.91 -25.26
N ASN A 782 -4.03 -14.89 -24.83
CA ASN A 782 -3.27 -15.79 -25.69
C ASN A 782 -4.07 -17.09 -25.94
N PRO A 783 -4.45 -17.43 -27.20
CA PRO A 783 -5.19 -18.67 -27.49
C PRO A 783 -4.41 -19.91 -27.05
N TYR A 784 -3.08 -19.85 -27.07
CA TYR A 784 -2.21 -20.94 -26.64
C TYR A 784 -2.20 -21.16 -25.12
N LEU A 785 -2.90 -20.33 -24.33
CA LEU A 785 -3.07 -20.53 -22.88
C LEU A 785 -4.53 -20.83 -22.47
N ALA A 786 -5.47 -20.76 -23.42
CA ALA A 786 -6.90 -20.94 -23.16
C ALA A 786 -7.26 -22.43 -22.98
N ASN A 787 -7.88 -22.77 -21.84
CA ASN A 787 -8.35 -24.13 -21.57
C ASN A 787 -9.73 -24.45 -22.17
N GLY A 788 -10.53 -23.42 -22.49
CA GLY A 788 -11.79 -23.56 -23.20
C GLY A 788 -11.64 -23.84 -24.69
N TYR A 789 -12.76 -24.19 -25.29
CA TYR A 789 -12.87 -24.32 -26.74
C TYR A 789 -12.76 -22.97 -27.42
N ARG A 790 -12.16 -22.98 -28.60
CA ARG A 790 -11.94 -21.83 -29.48
C ARG A 790 -11.81 -22.30 -30.93
N LEU A 791 -11.73 -21.37 -31.87
CA LEU A 791 -11.27 -21.70 -33.21
C LEU A 791 -9.76 -21.96 -33.20
N PRO A 792 -9.25 -22.87 -34.05
CA PRO A 792 -7.81 -23.07 -34.20
C PRO A 792 -7.16 -21.80 -34.73
N THR A 793 -5.92 -21.53 -34.33
CA THR A 793 -5.11 -20.56 -35.09
C THR A 793 -4.83 -21.11 -36.49
N GLU A 794 -4.51 -20.24 -37.42
CA GLU A 794 -4.12 -20.62 -38.78
C GLU A 794 -2.92 -21.58 -38.76
N ALA A 795 -1.95 -21.30 -37.88
CA ALA A 795 -0.78 -22.15 -37.69
C ALA A 795 -1.13 -23.51 -37.08
N GLU A 796 -1.99 -23.56 -36.05
CA GLU A 796 -2.46 -24.83 -35.48
C GLU A 796 -3.19 -25.69 -36.52
N TRP A 797 -4.03 -25.06 -37.34
CA TRP A 797 -4.77 -25.75 -38.39
C TRP A 797 -3.84 -26.37 -39.43
N GLU A 798 -2.88 -25.59 -39.95
CA GLU A 798 -1.94 -26.07 -40.96
C GLU A 798 -1.00 -27.14 -40.40
N TYR A 799 -0.50 -26.93 -39.18
CA TYR A 799 0.35 -27.90 -38.50
C TYR A 799 -0.34 -29.26 -38.33
N ALA A 800 -1.60 -29.24 -37.90
CA ALA A 800 -2.40 -30.45 -37.72
C ALA A 800 -2.72 -31.15 -39.05
N ALA A 801 -2.93 -30.38 -40.12
CA ALA A 801 -3.15 -30.90 -41.47
C ALA A 801 -1.88 -31.53 -42.07
N GLN A 802 -0.70 -30.93 -41.84
CA GLN A 802 0.58 -31.38 -42.40
C GLN A 802 1.37 -32.36 -41.51
N PHE A 803 0.83 -32.69 -40.34
CA PHE A 803 1.59 -33.23 -39.21
C PHE A 803 2.60 -34.34 -39.59
N GLY A 804 3.88 -34.03 -39.38
CA GLY A 804 4.99 -34.98 -39.33
C GLY A 804 5.92 -35.04 -40.55
N ASP A 805 5.52 -34.52 -41.72
CA ASP A 805 6.28 -34.73 -42.97
C ASP A 805 6.01 -33.73 -44.11
N ASP A 806 5.58 -32.49 -43.81
CA ASP A 806 5.37 -31.39 -44.79
C ASP A 806 4.54 -31.82 -46.03
N ARG A 807 3.52 -32.66 -45.78
CA ARG A 807 2.63 -33.21 -46.82
C ARG A 807 1.77 -32.13 -47.47
N ILE A 808 1.51 -32.28 -48.77
CA ILE A 808 0.70 -31.35 -49.56
C ILE A 808 -0.78 -31.39 -49.16
N TYR A 809 -1.32 -32.59 -48.95
CA TYR A 809 -2.70 -32.83 -48.51
C TYR A 809 -2.70 -33.62 -47.19
N PRO A 810 -3.81 -33.61 -46.42
CA PRO A 810 -3.84 -34.28 -45.12
C PRO A 810 -3.47 -35.77 -45.18
N TRP A 811 -3.89 -36.48 -46.22
CA TRP A 811 -3.58 -37.90 -46.45
C TRP A 811 -2.19 -38.17 -47.05
N GLY A 812 -1.45 -37.14 -47.46
CA GLY A 812 -0.13 -37.25 -48.09
C GLY A 812 -0.01 -36.46 -49.40
N ASN A 813 0.87 -36.91 -50.30
CA ASN A 813 1.23 -36.17 -51.52
C ASN A 813 0.53 -36.69 -52.79
N ASN A 814 -0.41 -37.62 -52.64
CA ASN A 814 -1.22 -38.09 -53.77
C ASN A 814 -2.31 -37.07 -54.09
N GLU A 815 -2.57 -36.86 -55.39
CA GLU A 815 -3.61 -35.96 -55.85
C GLU A 815 -4.99 -36.32 -55.26
N PRO A 816 -5.85 -35.32 -55.00
CA PRO A 816 -7.20 -35.54 -54.48
C PRO A 816 -8.03 -36.44 -55.40
N SER A 817 -8.83 -37.31 -54.77
CA SER A 817 -9.83 -38.15 -55.42
C SER A 817 -11.09 -38.24 -54.56
N CYS A 818 -12.18 -38.74 -55.13
CA CYS A 818 -13.48 -38.81 -54.44
C CYS A 818 -13.54 -39.81 -53.28
N GLU A 819 -12.52 -40.64 -53.12
CA GLU A 819 -12.35 -41.52 -51.96
C GLU A 819 -11.63 -40.81 -50.81
N LEU A 820 -10.99 -39.67 -51.08
CA LEU A 820 -10.12 -38.92 -50.16
C LEU A 820 -10.74 -37.61 -49.70
N ALA A 821 -11.46 -36.90 -50.57
CA ALA A 821 -12.06 -35.61 -50.22
C ALA A 821 -13.36 -35.33 -50.97
N THR A 822 -14.15 -34.44 -50.38
CA THR A 822 -15.40 -33.91 -50.93
C THR A 822 -15.10 -32.58 -51.61
N PHE A 823 -14.94 -32.55 -52.94
CA PHE A 823 -14.55 -31.37 -53.73
C PHE A 823 -15.13 -31.45 -55.15
N GLY A 824 -14.90 -30.42 -55.99
CA GLY A 824 -15.32 -30.43 -57.40
C GLY A 824 -15.64 -29.04 -57.93
N ASP A 825 -15.06 -28.64 -59.07
CA ASP A 825 -15.42 -27.36 -59.71
C ASP A 825 -16.48 -27.55 -60.82
N ASN A 826 -17.26 -26.50 -61.09
CA ASN A 826 -18.36 -26.52 -62.06
C ASN A 826 -17.91 -26.67 -63.53
N VAL A 827 -16.60 -26.81 -63.78
CA VAL A 827 -15.98 -26.78 -65.12
C VAL A 827 -15.40 -28.14 -65.50
N THR A 828 -14.74 -28.82 -64.57
CA THR A 828 -14.09 -30.12 -64.76
C THR A 828 -15.01 -31.27 -64.36
N GLY A 829 -15.85 -31.05 -63.33
CA GLY A 829 -16.77 -32.02 -62.74
C GLY A 829 -16.04 -33.23 -62.17
N ASP A 830 -15.96 -33.36 -60.85
CA ASP A 830 -15.77 -34.67 -60.20
C ASP A 830 -16.06 -34.62 -58.70
N CYS A 831 -16.48 -35.79 -58.19
CA CYS A 831 -16.88 -36.17 -56.82
C CYS A 831 -18.33 -35.89 -56.43
N VAL A 832 -18.72 -34.66 -56.08
CA VAL A 832 -20.07 -34.38 -55.54
C VAL A 832 -20.55 -32.96 -55.81
N ASP A 833 -21.87 -32.78 -55.69
CA ASP A 833 -22.55 -31.49 -55.83
C ASP A 833 -23.04 -30.93 -54.47
N TRP A 834 -22.60 -31.49 -53.33
CA TRP A 834 -23.01 -31.05 -51.97
C TRP A 834 -22.04 -31.52 -50.86
N THR A 835 -22.23 -31.07 -49.61
CA THR A 835 -21.50 -31.58 -48.43
C THR A 835 -21.85 -33.03 -48.14
N TYR A 836 -20.95 -33.77 -47.47
CA TYR A 836 -21.19 -35.12 -46.95
C TYR A 836 -21.31 -35.13 -45.42
N PRO A 837 -21.92 -36.17 -44.83
CA PRO A 837 -21.82 -36.38 -43.38
C PRO A 837 -20.36 -36.44 -42.98
N VAL A 838 -20.01 -35.79 -41.87
CA VAL A 838 -18.63 -35.76 -41.39
C VAL A 838 -18.07 -37.17 -41.20
N GLY A 839 -16.80 -37.37 -41.54
CA GLY A 839 -16.09 -38.63 -41.43
C GLY A 839 -16.46 -39.71 -42.46
N SER A 840 -17.20 -39.34 -43.51
CA SER A 840 -17.60 -40.28 -44.57
C SER A 840 -16.43 -40.78 -45.43
N LEU A 841 -15.31 -40.05 -45.45
CA LEU A 841 -14.12 -40.35 -46.26
C LEU A 841 -12.89 -40.63 -45.37
N PRO A 842 -12.86 -41.76 -44.64
CA PRO A 842 -11.79 -42.05 -43.68
C PRO A 842 -10.40 -42.21 -44.30
N LEU A 843 -10.31 -42.49 -45.61
CA LEU A 843 -9.03 -42.56 -46.34
C LEU A 843 -8.39 -41.18 -46.53
N GLY A 844 -9.19 -40.11 -46.44
CA GLY A 844 -8.74 -38.73 -46.47
C GLY A 844 -8.19 -38.20 -45.15
N ALA A 845 -8.18 -39.02 -44.09
CA ALA A 845 -7.75 -38.57 -42.78
C ALA A 845 -6.26 -38.18 -42.75
N SER A 846 -5.92 -37.22 -41.89
CA SER A 846 -4.53 -36.87 -41.61
C SER A 846 -3.77 -38.00 -40.90
N SER A 847 -2.44 -37.88 -40.78
CA SER A 847 -1.61 -38.81 -39.99
C SER A 847 -2.04 -38.92 -38.52
N LEU A 848 -2.74 -37.90 -38.01
CA LEU A 848 -3.29 -37.87 -36.65
C LEU A 848 -4.71 -38.45 -36.56
N GLY A 849 -5.35 -38.75 -37.69
CA GLY A 849 -6.74 -39.22 -37.75
C GLY A 849 -7.78 -38.09 -37.79
N LEU A 850 -7.37 -36.85 -38.09
CA LEU A 850 -8.28 -35.73 -38.36
C LEU A 850 -8.93 -35.94 -39.73
N GLN A 851 -10.25 -35.91 -39.79
CA GLN A 851 -11.04 -36.16 -40.99
C GLN A 851 -11.52 -34.83 -41.57
N ASP A 852 -11.76 -34.84 -42.89
CA ASP A 852 -12.34 -33.73 -43.65
C ASP A 852 -11.56 -32.41 -43.56
N MET A 853 -10.26 -32.45 -43.18
CA MET A 853 -9.37 -31.29 -43.22
C MET A 853 -9.19 -30.71 -44.63
N ALA A 854 -9.57 -31.46 -45.68
CA ALA A 854 -9.53 -31.05 -47.07
C ALA A 854 -10.88 -31.34 -47.75
N GLY A 855 -11.55 -30.31 -48.24
CA GLY A 855 -12.86 -30.38 -48.88
C GLY A 855 -14.02 -30.21 -47.89
N ASN A 856 -15.20 -30.67 -48.29
CA ASN A 856 -16.46 -30.56 -47.55
C ASN A 856 -16.86 -29.10 -47.30
N VAL A 857 -16.41 -28.43 -46.23
CA VAL A 857 -16.62 -27.00 -46.01
C VAL A 857 -15.30 -26.29 -45.74
N TRP A 858 -15.22 -25.01 -46.11
CA TRP A 858 -14.16 -24.15 -45.59
C TRP A 858 -14.30 -24.09 -44.07
N GLU A 859 -13.17 -23.95 -43.37
CA GLU A 859 -13.17 -23.87 -41.91
C GLU A 859 -12.65 -22.53 -41.42
N TRP A 860 -13.43 -21.83 -40.60
CA TRP A 860 -12.98 -20.60 -39.93
C TRP A 860 -11.77 -20.85 -39.02
N CYS A 861 -10.77 -19.97 -39.12
CA CYS A 861 -9.66 -19.87 -38.17
C CYS A 861 -9.83 -18.64 -37.27
N ASN A 862 -9.09 -18.64 -36.15
CA ASN A 862 -9.07 -17.52 -35.22
C ASN A 862 -8.43 -16.25 -35.84
N ASP A 863 -7.47 -16.41 -36.75
CA ASP A 863 -6.59 -15.34 -37.21
C ASP A 863 -7.29 -14.33 -38.11
N TRP A 864 -6.89 -13.07 -37.95
CA TRP A 864 -7.12 -12.04 -38.96
C TRP A 864 -6.16 -12.24 -40.13
N TYR A 865 -6.58 -11.84 -41.33
CA TYR A 865 -5.72 -11.89 -42.51
C TYR A 865 -4.57 -10.88 -42.44
N SER A 866 -3.34 -11.38 -42.63
CA SER A 866 -2.13 -10.62 -42.98
C SER A 866 -1.28 -11.40 -43.97
N GLU A 867 -0.45 -10.73 -44.77
CA GLU A 867 0.59 -11.39 -45.56
C GLU A 867 1.62 -12.10 -44.66
N TYR A 868 2.24 -13.17 -45.17
CA TYR A 868 3.35 -13.82 -44.49
C TYR A 868 4.61 -12.96 -44.64
N ASP A 869 5.26 -12.63 -43.52
CA ASP A 869 6.52 -11.89 -43.52
C ASP A 869 7.74 -12.79 -43.79
N GLY A 870 7.56 -14.11 -43.75
CA GLY A 870 8.61 -15.11 -44.01
C GLY A 870 9.59 -15.28 -42.86
N THR A 871 9.32 -14.71 -41.68
CA THR A 871 10.21 -14.80 -40.52
C THR A 871 9.78 -15.95 -39.60
N PRO A 872 10.73 -16.65 -38.93
CA PRO A 872 10.37 -17.67 -37.95
C PRO A 872 9.50 -17.12 -36.82
N GLN A 873 8.45 -17.85 -36.45
CA GLN A 873 7.49 -17.44 -35.43
C GLN A 873 7.30 -18.53 -34.35
N THR A 874 6.97 -18.11 -33.14
CA THR A 874 6.59 -19.00 -32.03
C THR A 874 5.19 -18.63 -31.59
N ASP A 875 4.30 -19.63 -31.54
CA ASP A 875 2.89 -19.46 -31.16
C ASP A 875 2.21 -18.26 -31.84
N PRO A 876 2.19 -18.18 -33.19
CA PRO A 876 1.65 -17.03 -33.90
C PRO A 876 0.12 -16.95 -33.78
N ILE A 877 -0.39 -15.76 -33.44
CA ILE A 877 -1.84 -15.50 -33.23
C ILE A 877 -2.48 -14.68 -34.36
N GLY A 878 -1.72 -14.43 -35.43
CA GLY A 878 -2.07 -13.45 -36.47
C GLY A 878 -2.01 -11.99 -35.97
N PRO A 879 -2.37 -11.01 -36.81
CA PRO A 879 -2.39 -9.61 -36.41
C PRO A 879 -3.57 -9.32 -35.46
N TYR A 880 -3.39 -8.42 -34.50
CA TYR A 880 -4.44 -8.02 -33.53
C TYR A 880 -5.69 -7.40 -34.19
N SER A 881 -5.52 -6.80 -35.37
CA SER A 881 -6.59 -6.23 -36.18
C SER A 881 -6.29 -6.46 -37.66
N GLY A 882 -7.28 -6.93 -38.42
CA GLY A 882 -7.16 -7.13 -39.86
C GLY A 882 -7.79 -5.99 -40.68
N ILE A 883 -7.46 -5.95 -41.98
CA ILE A 883 -8.05 -5.03 -42.97
C ILE A 883 -9.42 -5.57 -43.46
N ASN A 884 -10.24 -6.08 -42.52
CA ASN A 884 -11.63 -6.59 -42.67
C ASN A 884 -11.86 -8.12 -42.76
N TRP A 885 -10.85 -9.01 -42.85
CA TRP A 885 -11.10 -10.46 -43.12
C TRP A 885 -10.47 -11.45 -42.13
N ARG A 886 -11.21 -12.50 -41.75
CA ARG A 886 -10.72 -13.69 -41.01
C ARG A 886 -10.25 -14.79 -41.97
N ILE A 887 -9.33 -15.62 -41.50
CA ILE A 887 -8.79 -16.74 -42.27
C ILE A 887 -9.75 -17.93 -42.33
N ARG A 888 -9.72 -18.62 -43.47
CA ARG A 888 -10.36 -19.90 -43.67
C ARG A 888 -9.45 -20.88 -44.43
N ARG A 889 -9.53 -22.16 -44.10
CA ARG A 889 -8.66 -23.23 -44.60
C ARG A 889 -9.45 -24.45 -45.10
N GLY A 890 -8.76 -25.37 -45.78
CA GLY A 890 -9.26 -26.70 -46.16
C GLY A 890 -9.96 -26.81 -47.52
N GLY A 891 -10.47 -25.72 -48.09
CA GLY A 891 -11.31 -25.82 -49.28
C GLY A 891 -12.72 -26.28 -48.95
N CYS A 892 -13.59 -26.40 -49.96
CA CYS A 892 -14.94 -26.94 -49.78
C CYS A 892 -15.38 -27.76 -51.00
N TRP A 893 -16.59 -28.29 -50.95
CA TRP A 893 -17.17 -29.16 -51.97
C TRP A 893 -17.24 -28.56 -53.39
N VAL A 894 -17.13 -27.23 -53.57
CA VAL A 894 -17.09 -26.57 -54.90
C VAL A 894 -15.68 -26.17 -55.38
N ASN A 895 -14.64 -26.55 -54.65
CA ASN A 895 -13.28 -26.15 -54.96
C ASN A 895 -12.52 -27.18 -55.78
N SER A 896 -11.55 -26.67 -56.55
CA SER A 896 -10.62 -27.48 -57.34
C SER A 896 -9.52 -28.08 -56.45
N PRO A 897 -8.87 -29.19 -56.87
CA PRO A 897 -7.81 -29.88 -56.11
C PRO A 897 -6.75 -28.98 -55.46
N ASN A 898 -6.22 -27.99 -56.19
CA ASN A 898 -5.17 -27.10 -55.69
C ASN A 898 -5.59 -26.27 -54.47
N GLN A 899 -6.89 -26.08 -54.26
CA GLN A 899 -7.44 -25.28 -53.16
C GLN A 899 -7.67 -26.12 -51.90
N LEU A 900 -7.44 -27.44 -51.97
CA LEU A 900 -7.56 -28.39 -50.85
C LEU A 900 -6.22 -28.63 -50.14
N ALA A 901 -5.12 -28.08 -50.68
CA ALA A 901 -3.80 -28.27 -50.09
C ALA A 901 -3.74 -27.69 -48.67
N CYS A 902 -3.00 -28.33 -47.77
CA CYS A 902 -2.89 -27.92 -46.37
C CYS A 902 -2.49 -26.46 -46.22
N ALA A 903 -1.54 -25.99 -47.04
CA ALA A 903 -1.04 -24.61 -47.01
C ALA A 903 -1.87 -23.63 -47.87
N TYR A 904 -2.92 -24.08 -48.56
CA TYR A 904 -3.75 -23.18 -49.35
C TYR A 904 -4.57 -22.27 -48.43
N ARG A 905 -4.42 -20.97 -48.67
CA ARG A 905 -5.08 -19.92 -47.90
C ARG A 905 -6.00 -19.13 -48.80
N ASN A 906 -7.29 -19.14 -48.47
CA ASN A 906 -8.25 -18.34 -49.23
C ASN A 906 -8.22 -16.89 -48.75
N THR A 907 -7.80 -15.98 -49.63
CA THR A 907 -7.63 -14.55 -49.32
C THR A 907 -8.77 -13.68 -49.83
N SER A 908 -9.89 -14.25 -50.25
CA SER A 908 -11.02 -13.51 -50.85
C SER A 908 -12.30 -13.79 -50.06
N PHE A 909 -13.09 -12.78 -49.67
CA PHE A 909 -14.38 -12.92 -48.97
C PHE A 909 -14.32 -13.55 -47.55
N GLY A 910 -13.87 -12.78 -46.56
CA GLY A 910 -13.76 -13.25 -45.17
C GLY A 910 -14.28 -12.28 -44.12
N ASN A 911 -15.28 -11.43 -44.43
CA ASN A 911 -15.85 -10.56 -43.41
C ASN A 911 -16.42 -11.46 -42.28
N PRO A 912 -16.04 -11.23 -41.01
CA PRO A 912 -16.49 -12.08 -39.90
C PRO A 912 -18.01 -12.15 -39.73
N GLY A 913 -18.76 -11.17 -40.28
CA GLY A 913 -20.23 -11.17 -40.28
C GLY A 913 -20.88 -11.92 -41.45
N ASP A 914 -20.12 -12.42 -42.42
CA ASP A 914 -20.69 -13.12 -43.58
C ASP A 914 -20.98 -14.60 -43.23
N ALA A 915 -22.23 -15.01 -43.42
CA ALA A 915 -22.67 -16.41 -43.36
C ALA A 915 -22.65 -17.01 -44.77
N LEU A 916 -21.60 -17.78 -45.09
CA LEU A 916 -21.41 -18.33 -46.45
C LEU A 916 -21.83 -19.81 -46.54
N TRP A 917 -22.47 -20.15 -47.66
CA TRP A 917 -23.11 -21.45 -47.96
C TRP A 917 -22.19 -22.68 -48.04
N ALA A 918 -20.87 -22.49 -47.98
CA ALA A 918 -19.88 -23.58 -47.96
C ALA A 918 -18.77 -23.32 -46.92
N LEU A 919 -19.08 -22.56 -45.87
CA LEU A 919 -18.16 -22.19 -44.80
C LEU A 919 -18.75 -22.59 -43.45
N GLY A 920 -18.03 -23.48 -42.78
CA GLY A 920 -18.27 -23.95 -41.42
C GLY A 920 -17.04 -23.73 -40.56
N PHE A 921 -16.83 -24.62 -39.60
CA PHE A 921 -15.69 -24.56 -38.68
C PHE A 921 -15.48 -25.88 -37.94
N ARG A 922 -14.30 -26.00 -37.32
CA ARG A 922 -14.01 -26.98 -36.28
C ARG A 922 -13.49 -26.30 -35.02
N VAL A 923 -13.56 -27.02 -33.90
CA VAL A 923 -13.13 -26.50 -32.60
C VAL A 923 -11.73 -26.97 -32.23
N CYS A 924 -11.03 -26.15 -31.48
CA CYS A 924 -9.72 -26.39 -30.89
C CYS A 924 -9.77 -26.07 -29.39
N ARG A 925 -8.90 -26.68 -28.58
CA ARG A 925 -8.61 -26.23 -27.21
C ARG A 925 -7.18 -26.55 -26.83
N THR A 926 -6.53 -25.72 -26.02
CA THR A 926 -5.20 -26.04 -25.51
C THR A 926 -5.29 -27.03 -24.36
N VAL A 927 -4.35 -27.98 -24.27
CA VAL A 927 -4.21 -28.85 -23.10
C VAL A 927 -3.27 -28.17 -22.11
N GLN A 928 -3.79 -27.78 -20.94
CA GLN A 928 -3.00 -27.20 -19.85
C GLN A 928 -2.19 -28.25 -19.09
#